data_AF-A0A2D9P6B5-F1
#
_entry.id   AF-A0A2D9P6B5-F1
#
_cell.length_a   1.000
_cell.length_b   1.000
_cell.length_c   1.000
_cell.angle_alpha   90.00
_cell.angle_beta   90.00
_cell.angle_gamma   90.00
#
_symmetry.space_group_name_H-M   'P 1'
#
loop_
_entity.id
_entity.type
_entity.pdbx_description
1 polymer ?
#
loop_
_entity_poly.entity_id
_entity_poly.type
_entity_poly.pdbx_seq_one_letter_code
_entity_poly.pdbx_strand_id
1 'polypeptide(L)'
;MASTISTEQLIKLHLDKLKNPTYEDNSNYEFEVRFNTKGVKLTRIQFEKVIQILKSKGFHGTNGENGVNMLKIQNEFIDPSVVGNQRISKIRTQIEGITNVQKYCSTNDIKKILENDEFAVTFLSKSYIKDESGATIYPVDIKPYNLRISYQKEVELMSFSGLIRGLKEEWNESKKIFRYMNRTSFKHPSFPFVVDMSIIKSSTTDSYNKPIPQYKIEESQLFKNNETYEIELELDNSLVKTFVKDVPIDSESNVAKVKTSLLNLVTIILSGIQNTPFPQPYPTLYKMKDEYLELLYGFPQKRRLLTKDFCGPSSYTLQLVNIQPLDENTAAPNIREMYCVTDKADGDRKLLFINKEGLIYLITTNMEFEFTGNKTINSAVKNTLIDGEHITHDKNGKYINLYAAFDIYYVNGKSVRDNAFIPTEEKHVANNFRLPVLQNIVKNVQFTSSQSSKSSPPLTIQCKKFKSGKSINAIFPACNSILTDIENGLYPYETDGLIFTPLLQGVGCNSLDEVSIPQKKTWDLSFKWKPPEFNTIDFLITTIKSKDGDDQINNLFKEGNNLHDPTNVQQFKIIQLRCGFDEKKHGFINPFDNIYNDTLPSATDLDDENTYKPVPFYPTNPSDSQTHLCHIILKKDSNGDYQMMTEDGTVFYDNTIIEFKYEHSKPNHFKWIPIKIRNDKTDEFRKGLKNFGNAYHVANSNWYSIHNPVNVDFLKTGENIPSIESDQDVYYNRNSKLSFTEALRHFHNRVVKYALINGVSKPSDTLIDFAVGKAGDLSKWIYAKLSFVYGLDISKDNIENRIDGACARFLQEKKKRNNIPDVMFLQANSSVNIRDGSAFYNEKDRLISKMIFGDIPKKESMGKGVLKHYGKGHSGFNIASCQFALHYFFQNKKTLSNFMKNLAESVKIGGYFIGTCYDGTKIFNDLKTKENMSVMKNSRKIWEVTKSYSSETFHDDETSLGYPIDVYQETINKTIREYLVNFNYLIRIMENYGFRPITNEESRAFRLTTGIGNFKILFDKLVEDKKRNPSIEKYIGKSLKMSPQEKKISYYNNYFIFVKTSNPEFSIEDEINPEKVSVPAPITMIAQKEPILSSPTLAVPPKEQEKQTVAKKRAKKIRLVKKPN
;
A
#
# COMPACT_ATOMS: atom_id res chain seq x y z
N MET A 1 -12.85 -36.01 -42.86
CA MET A 1 -12.54 -36.62 -41.55
C MET A 1 -11.08 -37.07 -41.62
N ALA A 2 -10.14 -36.27 -41.10
CA ALA A 2 -8.74 -36.69 -41.04
C ALA A 2 -8.60 -37.70 -39.90
N SER A 3 -8.15 -38.92 -40.19
CA SER A 3 -7.83 -39.91 -39.18
C SER A 3 -6.79 -39.34 -38.23
N THR A 4 -7.18 -39.05 -36.99
CA THR A 4 -6.24 -38.60 -35.95
C THR A 4 -5.28 -39.74 -35.64
N ILE A 5 -4.03 -39.60 -36.09
CA ILE A 5 -2.95 -40.52 -35.77
C ILE A 5 -2.74 -40.56 -34.24
N SER A 6 -2.59 -41.76 -33.68
CA SER A 6 -2.38 -41.94 -32.24
C SER A 6 -0.91 -41.72 -31.85
N THR A 7 -0.64 -41.47 -30.57
CA THR A 7 0.73 -41.38 -30.04
C THR A 7 1.54 -42.65 -30.31
N GLU A 8 0.91 -43.83 -30.22
CA GLU A 8 1.55 -45.11 -30.54
C GLU A 8 1.92 -45.21 -32.01
N GLN A 9 1.05 -44.76 -32.91
CA GLN A 9 1.34 -44.73 -34.35
C GLN A 9 2.50 -43.78 -34.67
N LEU A 10 2.60 -42.62 -34.00
CA LEU A 10 3.75 -41.72 -34.17
C LEU A 10 5.06 -42.32 -33.66
N ILE A 11 5.04 -42.97 -32.49
CA ILE A 11 6.22 -43.68 -31.95
C ILE A 11 6.62 -44.80 -32.91
N LYS A 12 5.67 -45.59 -33.39
CA LYS A 12 5.92 -46.68 -34.35
C LYS A 12 6.55 -46.15 -35.63
N LEU A 13 5.99 -45.10 -36.24
CA LEU A 13 6.55 -44.44 -37.42
C LEU A 13 7.97 -43.92 -37.22
N HIS A 14 8.27 -43.42 -36.02
CA HIS A 14 9.61 -42.98 -35.67
C HIS A 14 10.58 -44.16 -35.59
N LEU A 15 10.21 -45.25 -34.90
CA LEU A 15 11.00 -46.48 -34.80
C LEU A 15 11.20 -47.16 -36.17
N ASP A 16 10.18 -47.16 -37.03
CA ASP A 16 10.25 -47.67 -38.40
C ASP A 16 11.27 -46.89 -39.25
N LYS A 17 11.35 -45.57 -39.08
CA LYS A 17 12.35 -44.74 -39.77
C LYS A 17 13.76 -44.94 -39.24
N LEU A 18 13.92 -45.25 -37.95
CA LEU A 18 15.22 -45.63 -37.39
C LEU A 18 15.72 -46.99 -37.87
N LYS A 19 14.80 -47.91 -38.20
CA LYS A 19 15.09 -49.23 -38.78
C LYS A 19 15.58 -49.15 -40.23
N ASN A 20 14.97 -48.28 -41.03
CA ASN A 20 15.31 -48.07 -42.44
C ASN A 20 15.81 -46.63 -42.67
N PRO A 21 17.06 -46.30 -42.27
CA PRO A 21 17.62 -44.99 -42.58
C PRO A 21 17.74 -44.86 -44.10
N THR A 22 16.79 -44.17 -44.72
CA THR A 22 16.94 -43.72 -46.10
C THR A 22 18.20 -42.85 -46.16
N TYR A 23 19.11 -43.14 -47.10
CA TYR A 23 20.31 -42.35 -47.42
C TYR A 23 19.97 -40.94 -47.98
N GLU A 24 18.86 -40.33 -47.57
CA GLU A 24 18.49 -38.97 -47.93
C GLU A 24 19.23 -37.97 -47.01
N ASP A 25 20.24 -37.32 -47.58
CA ASP A 25 20.93 -36.06 -47.21
C ASP A 25 20.57 -35.43 -45.85
N ASN A 26 21.56 -35.28 -44.96
CA ASN A 26 21.61 -34.39 -43.78
C ASN A 26 20.27 -34.18 -43.03
N SER A 27 19.43 -35.21 -42.95
CA SER A 27 18.08 -35.10 -42.44
C SER A 27 17.91 -35.84 -41.13
N ASN A 28 17.42 -35.12 -40.12
CA ASN A 28 17.11 -35.64 -38.79
C ASN A 28 15.59 -35.73 -38.61
N TYR A 29 15.11 -36.88 -38.13
CA TYR A 29 13.71 -37.09 -37.83
C TYR A 29 13.50 -36.89 -36.32
N GLU A 30 12.79 -35.82 -35.97
CA GLU A 30 12.63 -35.33 -34.59
C GLU A 30 11.23 -35.68 -34.07
N PHE A 31 11.17 -36.47 -33.01
CA PHE A 31 9.95 -36.69 -32.22
C PHE A 31 10.02 -35.84 -30.96
N GLU A 32 9.07 -34.91 -30.83
CA GLU A 32 9.10 -33.87 -29.80
C GLU A 32 7.75 -33.77 -29.06
N VAL A 33 7.80 -33.63 -27.74
CA VAL A 33 6.63 -33.33 -26.91
C VAL A 33 6.80 -31.98 -26.23
N ARG A 34 5.88 -31.05 -26.52
CA ARG A 34 5.88 -29.70 -25.95
C ARG A 34 4.76 -29.49 -24.96
N PHE A 35 5.08 -28.87 -23.83
CA PHE A 35 4.12 -28.54 -22.76
C PHE A 35 3.56 -27.12 -22.91
N ASN A 36 2.32 -26.91 -22.46
CA ASN A 36 1.66 -25.61 -22.40
C ASN A 36 1.61 -24.85 -23.74
N THR A 37 1.45 -25.58 -24.84
CA THR A 37 1.46 -24.99 -26.20
C THR A 37 0.22 -24.17 -26.56
N LYS A 38 -0.88 -24.29 -25.80
CA LYS A 38 -2.11 -23.51 -25.99
C LYS A 38 -2.58 -22.84 -24.71
N GLY A 39 -2.98 -21.57 -24.83
CA GLY A 39 -3.59 -20.83 -23.74
C GLY A 39 -2.57 -20.35 -22.69
N VAL A 40 -2.47 -21.07 -21.56
CA VAL A 40 -1.72 -20.63 -20.37
C VAL A 40 -0.22 -20.83 -20.57
N LYS A 41 0.55 -19.74 -20.62
CA LYS A 41 2.03 -19.79 -20.63
C LYS A 41 2.57 -20.25 -19.27
N LEU A 42 3.71 -20.93 -19.29
CA LEU A 42 4.44 -21.31 -18.07
C LEU A 42 4.91 -20.06 -17.32
N THR A 43 4.82 -20.11 -15.98
CA THR A 43 5.46 -19.11 -15.11
C THR A 43 6.90 -19.53 -14.79
N ARG A 44 7.72 -18.57 -14.37
CA ARG A 44 9.09 -18.85 -13.92
C ARG A 44 9.11 -19.85 -12.76
N ILE A 45 8.18 -19.69 -11.80
CA ILE A 45 8.04 -20.59 -10.65
C ILE A 45 7.76 -22.03 -11.10
N GLN A 46 6.87 -22.23 -12.07
CA GLN A 46 6.57 -23.57 -12.61
C GLN A 46 7.80 -24.17 -13.31
N PHE A 47 8.50 -23.35 -14.09
CA PHE A 47 9.72 -23.77 -14.79
C PHE A 47 10.83 -24.20 -13.82
N GLU A 48 11.09 -23.41 -12.78
CA GLU A 48 12.07 -23.72 -11.73
C GLU A 48 11.69 -24.98 -10.93
N LYS A 49 10.40 -25.15 -10.59
CA LYS A 49 9.90 -26.36 -9.92
C LYS A 49 10.12 -27.62 -10.75
N VAL A 50 9.96 -27.55 -12.07
CA VAL A 50 10.27 -28.69 -12.96
C VAL A 50 11.75 -29.03 -12.88
N ILE A 51 12.66 -28.04 -12.91
CA ILE A 51 14.10 -28.27 -12.76
C ILE A 51 14.42 -28.95 -11.41
N GLN A 52 13.83 -28.47 -10.32
CA GLN A 52 14.03 -29.05 -8.99
C GLN A 52 13.58 -30.52 -8.93
N ILE A 53 12.42 -30.84 -9.53
CA ILE A 53 11.92 -32.21 -9.59
C ILE A 53 12.83 -33.09 -10.47
N LEU A 54 13.26 -32.61 -11.63
CA LEU A 54 14.18 -33.35 -12.50
C LEU A 54 15.47 -33.71 -11.74
N LYS A 55 16.09 -32.72 -11.08
CA LYS A 55 17.31 -32.94 -10.26
C LYS A 55 17.05 -33.94 -9.13
N SER A 56 15.94 -33.83 -8.41
CA SER A 56 15.61 -34.78 -7.33
C SER A 56 15.30 -36.20 -7.82
N LYS A 57 14.96 -36.36 -9.12
CA LYS A 57 14.80 -37.66 -9.80
C LYS A 57 16.08 -38.15 -10.48
N GLY A 58 17.23 -37.51 -10.23
CA GLY A 58 18.54 -37.96 -10.73
C GLY A 58 18.87 -37.54 -12.16
N PHE A 59 18.10 -36.63 -12.76
CA PHE A 59 18.47 -36.05 -14.05
C PHE A 59 19.68 -35.14 -13.90
N HIS A 60 20.64 -35.23 -14.83
CA HIS A 60 21.84 -34.40 -14.85
C HIS A 60 21.84 -33.49 -16.08
N GLY A 61 22.36 -32.27 -15.91
CA GLY A 61 22.54 -31.31 -17.00
C GLY A 61 23.66 -31.75 -17.93
N THR A 62 23.48 -31.56 -19.23
CA THR A 62 24.44 -31.98 -20.27
C THR A 62 25.31 -30.85 -20.81
N ASN A 63 24.88 -29.59 -20.69
CA ASN A 63 25.54 -28.43 -21.31
C ASN A 63 26.00 -27.38 -20.26
N GLY A 64 26.40 -27.83 -19.06
CA GLY A 64 26.77 -26.96 -17.93
C GLY A 64 25.58 -26.24 -17.26
N GLU A 65 25.83 -25.56 -16.14
CA GLU A 65 24.77 -24.89 -15.36
C GLU A 65 24.24 -23.61 -16.02
N ASN A 66 25.04 -22.96 -16.88
CA ASN A 66 24.69 -21.70 -17.53
C ASN A 66 23.86 -21.85 -18.81
N GLY A 67 23.63 -23.09 -19.27
CA GLY A 67 22.92 -23.39 -20.50
C GLY A 67 23.65 -22.89 -21.77
N VAL A 68 23.04 -23.16 -22.93
CA VAL A 68 23.54 -22.72 -24.24
C VAL A 68 22.72 -21.54 -24.73
N ASN A 69 23.39 -20.42 -25.01
CA ASN A 69 22.77 -19.24 -25.59
C ASN A 69 22.75 -19.36 -27.12
N MET A 70 21.60 -19.09 -27.72
CA MET A 70 21.42 -19.15 -29.17
C MET A 70 20.43 -18.09 -29.66
N LEU A 71 20.69 -17.54 -30.85
CA LEU A 71 19.81 -16.61 -31.56
C LEU A 71 19.26 -17.28 -32.81
N LYS A 72 17.95 -17.48 -32.86
CA LYS A 72 17.21 -18.04 -34.00
C LYS A 72 16.60 -16.90 -34.83
N ILE A 73 16.84 -16.90 -36.13
CA ILE A 73 16.47 -15.84 -37.07
C ILE A 73 15.74 -16.45 -38.27
N GLN A 74 14.63 -15.83 -38.69
CA GLN A 74 13.93 -16.19 -39.92
C GLN A 74 13.64 -14.94 -40.75
N ASN A 75 13.99 -14.99 -42.03
CA ASN A 75 13.83 -13.87 -42.96
C ASN A 75 12.46 -13.90 -43.64
N GLU A 76 11.93 -12.74 -43.94
CA GLU A 76 10.78 -12.54 -44.82
C GLU A 76 11.25 -12.60 -46.28
N PHE A 77 10.48 -13.28 -47.13
CA PHE A 77 10.73 -13.35 -48.57
C PHE A 77 9.42 -13.13 -49.35
N ILE A 78 9.54 -12.73 -50.61
CA ILE A 78 8.40 -12.57 -51.52
C ILE A 78 8.10 -13.93 -52.13
N ASP A 79 6.88 -14.44 -51.92
CA ASP A 79 6.46 -15.72 -52.51
C ASP A 79 6.21 -15.54 -54.03
N PRO A 80 7.01 -16.16 -54.93
CA PRO A 80 6.84 -16.00 -56.37
C PRO A 80 5.52 -16.59 -56.87
N SER A 81 4.91 -17.50 -56.10
CA SER A 81 3.67 -18.18 -56.47
C SER A 81 2.40 -17.36 -56.14
N VAL A 82 2.54 -16.27 -55.38
CA VAL A 82 1.43 -15.39 -54.99
C VAL A 82 1.89 -13.93 -55.05
N VAL A 83 1.58 -13.25 -56.16
CA VAL A 83 2.00 -11.86 -56.41
C VAL A 83 1.64 -10.95 -55.22
N GLY A 84 2.67 -10.33 -54.64
CA GLY A 84 2.54 -9.31 -53.59
C GLY A 84 2.41 -9.81 -52.15
N ASN A 85 2.51 -11.12 -51.89
CA ASN A 85 2.39 -11.65 -50.52
C ASN A 85 3.76 -11.97 -49.91
N GLN A 86 4.16 -11.19 -48.91
CA GLN A 86 5.37 -11.43 -48.12
C GLN A 86 5.13 -12.56 -47.11
N ARG A 87 6.04 -13.53 -47.01
CA ARG A 87 5.95 -14.68 -46.10
C ARG A 87 7.26 -14.90 -45.37
N ILE A 88 7.19 -15.40 -44.13
CA ILE A 88 8.37 -15.82 -43.38
C ILE A 88 8.91 -17.13 -43.95
N SER A 89 10.22 -17.18 -44.19
CA SER A 89 10.96 -18.34 -44.67
C SER A 89 10.87 -19.51 -43.69
N LYS A 90 10.84 -20.73 -44.24
CA LYS A 90 10.96 -21.98 -43.47
C LYS A 90 12.38 -22.25 -42.99
N ILE A 91 13.36 -21.52 -43.53
CA ILE A 91 14.75 -21.59 -43.10
C ILE A 91 14.90 -20.83 -41.79
N ARG A 92 15.50 -21.49 -40.82
CA ARG A 92 15.91 -20.92 -39.55
C ARG A 92 17.44 -20.85 -39.54
N THR A 93 17.95 -19.64 -39.41
CA THR A 93 19.37 -19.40 -39.14
C THR A 93 19.57 -19.41 -37.63
N GLN A 94 20.47 -20.24 -37.12
CA GLN A 94 20.80 -20.36 -35.71
C GLN A 94 22.23 -19.91 -35.49
N ILE A 95 22.44 -18.94 -34.59
CA ILE A 95 23.76 -18.49 -34.13
C ILE A 95 23.94 -19.01 -32.71
N GLU A 96 24.98 -19.80 -32.46
CA GLU A 96 25.28 -20.37 -31.14
C GLU A 96 26.40 -19.63 -30.41
N GLY A 97 26.29 -19.55 -29.08
CA GLY A 97 27.29 -18.97 -28.20
C GLY A 97 27.05 -17.48 -27.91
N ILE A 98 27.22 -17.08 -26.65
CA ILE A 98 26.94 -15.70 -26.20
C ILE A 98 27.79 -14.67 -26.94
N THR A 99 29.07 -14.97 -27.18
CA THR A 99 30.01 -14.11 -27.90
C THR A 99 29.57 -13.85 -29.34
N ASN A 100 29.12 -14.89 -30.04
CA ASN A 100 28.65 -14.78 -31.43
C ASN A 100 27.32 -14.02 -31.51
N VAL A 101 26.42 -14.25 -30.54
CA VAL A 101 25.18 -13.48 -30.43
C VAL A 101 25.47 -12.00 -30.17
N GLN A 102 26.37 -11.67 -29.24
CA GLN A 102 26.76 -10.28 -28.97
C GLN A 102 27.38 -9.61 -30.22
N LYS A 103 28.20 -10.33 -30.97
CA LYS A 103 28.78 -9.85 -32.22
C LYS A 103 27.71 -9.62 -33.30
N TYR A 104 26.70 -10.46 -33.37
CA TYR A 104 25.57 -10.23 -34.28
C TYR A 104 24.79 -8.99 -33.84
N CYS A 105 24.54 -8.81 -32.53
CA CYS A 105 23.87 -7.62 -32.00
C CYS A 105 24.60 -6.32 -32.35
N SER A 106 25.93 -6.31 -32.40
CA SER A 106 26.70 -5.11 -32.75
C SER A 106 26.80 -4.84 -34.25
N THR A 107 26.56 -5.86 -35.09
CA THR A 107 26.79 -5.76 -36.54
C THR A 107 25.55 -5.88 -37.41
N ASN A 108 24.50 -6.57 -36.92
CA ASN A 108 23.31 -7.02 -37.65
C ASN A 108 23.61 -7.87 -38.92
N ASP A 109 24.84 -8.34 -39.11
CA ASP A 109 25.31 -8.97 -40.35
C ASP A 109 25.82 -10.39 -40.10
N ILE A 110 25.19 -11.37 -40.76
CA ILE A 110 25.56 -12.78 -40.63
C ILE A 110 26.92 -13.10 -41.27
N LYS A 111 27.34 -12.37 -42.30
CA LYS A 111 28.63 -12.59 -42.98
C LYS A 111 29.80 -12.36 -42.02
N LYS A 112 29.70 -11.33 -41.17
CA LYS A 112 30.72 -11.01 -40.16
C LYS A 112 30.86 -12.09 -39.08
N ILE A 113 29.82 -12.89 -38.84
CA ILE A 113 29.92 -14.06 -37.96
C ILE A 113 30.67 -15.18 -38.69
N LEU A 114 30.21 -15.53 -39.88
CA LEU A 114 30.76 -16.60 -40.72
C LEU A 114 32.23 -16.40 -41.08
N GLU A 115 32.68 -15.15 -41.29
CA GLU A 115 34.09 -14.82 -41.54
C GLU A 115 35.02 -15.15 -40.36
N ASN A 116 34.49 -15.20 -39.14
CA ASN A 116 35.28 -15.44 -37.93
C ASN A 116 35.15 -16.87 -37.41
N ASP A 117 33.94 -17.44 -37.49
CA ASP A 117 33.65 -18.80 -37.09
C ASP A 117 32.53 -19.35 -37.97
N GLU A 118 32.89 -20.11 -39.01
CA GLU A 118 31.94 -20.70 -39.95
C GLU A 118 31.01 -21.72 -39.25
N PHE A 119 31.48 -22.35 -38.16
CA PHE A 119 30.72 -23.37 -37.42
C PHE A 119 29.74 -22.75 -36.41
N ALA A 120 29.83 -21.45 -36.15
CA ALA A 120 28.92 -20.74 -35.24
C ALA A 120 27.49 -20.58 -35.78
N VAL A 121 27.28 -20.82 -37.08
CA VAL A 121 26.00 -20.58 -37.76
C VAL A 121 25.50 -21.84 -38.45
N THR A 122 24.29 -22.27 -38.07
CA THR A 122 23.61 -23.41 -38.67
C THR A 122 22.34 -22.96 -39.40
N PHE A 123 22.08 -23.51 -40.59
CA PHE A 123 20.86 -23.25 -41.37
C PHE A 123 19.97 -24.48 -41.40
N LEU A 124 18.78 -24.38 -40.83
CA LEU A 124 17.89 -25.52 -40.62
C LEU A 124 16.55 -25.28 -41.33
N SER A 125 16.03 -26.29 -42.03
CA SER A 125 14.68 -26.28 -42.61
C SER A 125 13.83 -27.37 -41.98
N LYS A 126 12.75 -26.98 -41.29
CA LYS A 126 11.79 -27.92 -40.68
C LYS A 126 10.56 -28.13 -41.57
N SER A 127 10.15 -29.38 -41.71
CA SER A 127 8.94 -29.78 -42.45
C SER A 127 8.18 -30.90 -41.74
N TYR A 128 6.87 -30.96 -41.95
CA TYR A 128 6.06 -32.07 -41.46
C TYR A 128 6.30 -33.31 -42.33
N ILE A 129 6.25 -34.47 -41.69
CA ILE A 129 6.42 -35.76 -42.37
C ILE A 129 5.14 -36.10 -43.13
N LYS A 130 5.29 -36.82 -44.24
CA LYS A 130 4.16 -37.36 -45.02
C LYS A 130 4.04 -38.87 -44.74
N ASP A 131 2.80 -39.35 -44.67
CA ASP A 131 2.53 -40.79 -44.60
C ASP A 131 2.73 -41.49 -45.96
N GLU A 132 2.50 -42.80 -46.02
CA GLU A 132 2.65 -43.61 -47.24
C GLU A 132 1.70 -43.17 -48.37
N SER A 133 0.59 -42.49 -48.04
CA SER A 133 -0.36 -41.94 -49.03
C SER A 133 0.04 -40.55 -49.53
N GLY A 134 1.13 -39.97 -48.99
CA GLY A 134 1.58 -38.61 -49.27
C GLY A 134 0.85 -37.53 -48.47
N ALA A 135 -0.04 -37.89 -47.54
CA ALA A 135 -0.74 -36.93 -46.69
C ALA A 135 0.17 -36.43 -45.57
N THR A 136 0.04 -35.16 -45.22
CA THR A 136 0.87 -34.54 -44.17
C THR A 136 0.42 -34.96 -42.78
N ILE A 137 1.35 -35.46 -41.97
CA ILE A 137 1.15 -35.80 -40.57
C ILE A 137 1.28 -34.53 -39.74
N TYR A 138 0.15 -34.03 -39.24
CA TYR A 138 0.11 -32.84 -38.39
C TYR A 138 0.36 -33.20 -36.91
N PRO A 139 0.82 -32.24 -36.09
CA PRO A 139 0.99 -32.43 -34.66
C PRO A 139 -0.32 -32.83 -33.96
N VAL A 140 -0.21 -33.69 -32.94
CA VAL A 140 -1.32 -34.18 -32.14
C VAL A 140 -1.41 -33.40 -30.82
N ASP A 141 -2.56 -32.78 -30.56
CA ASP A 141 -2.81 -32.04 -29.32
C ASP A 141 -3.52 -32.92 -28.28
N ILE A 142 -2.84 -33.22 -27.17
CA ILE A 142 -3.43 -33.88 -26.00
C ILE A 142 -4.02 -32.80 -25.09
N LYS A 143 -5.21 -32.31 -25.47
CA LYS A 143 -5.89 -31.18 -24.80
C LYS A 143 -6.02 -31.31 -23.28
N PRO A 144 -6.38 -32.47 -22.69
CA PRO A 144 -6.55 -32.58 -21.24
C PRO A 144 -5.29 -32.28 -20.43
N TYR A 145 -4.10 -32.43 -21.01
CA TYR A 145 -2.81 -32.17 -20.36
C TYR A 145 -2.05 -30.99 -21.00
N ASN A 146 -2.66 -30.30 -21.96
CA ASN A 146 -2.06 -29.20 -22.71
C ASN A 146 -0.70 -29.56 -23.35
N LEU A 147 -0.61 -30.77 -23.91
CA LEU A 147 0.59 -31.28 -24.57
C LEU A 147 0.39 -31.26 -26.08
N ARG A 148 1.48 -31.06 -26.81
CA ARG A 148 1.53 -31.24 -28.26
C ARG A 148 2.64 -32.20 -28.59
N ILE A 149 2.33 -33.22 -29.37
CA ILE A 149 3.31 -34.17 -29.91
C ILE A 149 3.51 -33.83 -31.39
N SER A 150 4.75 -33.58 -31.79
CA SER A 150 5.13 -33.34 -33.18
C SER A 150 6.14 -34.39 -33.65
N TYR A 151 5.98 -34.82 -34.90
CA TYR A 151 6.97 -35.62 -35.60
C TYR A 151 7.36 -34.89 -36.89
N GLN A 152 8.60 -34.42 -36.99
CA GLN A 152 9.06 -33.51 -38.03
C GLN A 152 10.38 -33.99 -38.66
N LYS A 153 10.60 -33.60 -39.92
CA LYS A 153 11.89 -33.75 -40.61
C LYS A 153 12.60 -32.40 -40.56
N GLU A 154 13.76 -32.37 -39.93
CA GLU A 154 14.69 -31.25 -39.90
C GLU A 154 15.85 -31.55 -40.86
N VAL A 155 16.16 -30.61 -41.75
CA VAL A 155 17.24 -30.77 -42.73
C VAL A 155 18.24 -29.64 -42.53
N GLU A 156 19.49 -30.00 -42.29
CA GLU A 156 20.59 -29.03 -42.25
C GLU A 156 21.01 -28.65 -43.68
N LEU A 157 20.95 -27.36 -43.99
CA LEU A 157 21.25 -26.81 -45.30
C LEU A 157 22.71 -26.39 -45.35
N MET A 158 23.44 -26.90 -46.35
CA MET A 158 24.83 -26.55 -46.55
C MET A 158 24.99 -25.04 -46.83
N SER A 159 25.98 -24.43 -46.16
CA SER A 159 26.33 -23.01 -46.22
C SER A 159 26.56 -22.47 -47.65
N PHE A 160 26.98 -23.34 -48.58
CA PHE A 160 27.26 -23.04 -49.98
C PHE A 160 26.09 -23.29 -50.96
N SER A 161 24.97 -23.84 -50.47
CA SER A 161 23.79 -24.08 -51.31
C SER A 161 23.28 -22.76 -51.91
N GLY A 162 22.79 -22.79 -53.16
CA GLY A 162 22.36 -21.56 -53.86
C GLY A 162 21.29 -20.78 -53.10
N LEU A 163 20.42 -21.49 -52.38
CA LEU A 163 19.35 -20.93 -51.57
C LEU A 163 19.89 -20.17 -50.35
N ILE A 164 20.92 -20.69 -49.67
CA ILE A 164 21.59 -20.01 -48.56
C ILE A 164 22.48 -18.86 -49.05
N ARG A 165 23.08 -18.97 -50.24
CA ARG A 165 23.85 -17.87 -50.84
C ARG A 165 22.99 -16.64 -51.08
N GLY A 166 21.82 -16.81 -51.71
CA GLY A 166 20.86 -15.71 -51.89
C GLY A 166 20.41 -15.10 -50.56
N LEU A 167 20.10 -15.93 -49.56
CA LEU A 167 19.73 -15.46 -48.22
C LEU A 167 20.84 -14.63 -47.54
N LYS A 168 22.11 -14.98 -47.74
CA LYS A 168 23.25 -14.20 -47.21
C LYS A 168 23.42 -12.87 -47.95
N GLU A 169 23.18 -12.84 -49.26
CA GLU A 169 23.26 -11.62 -50.07
C GLU A 169 22.16 -10.63 -49.72
N GLU A 170 20.92 -11.10 -49.58
CA GLU A 170 19.73 -10.31 -49.24
C GLU A 170 19.56 -10.09 -47.72
N TRP A 171 20.54 -10.48 -46.91
CA TRP A 171 20.40 -10.49 -45.45
C TRP A 171 20.05 -9.11 -44.90
N ASN A 172 20.74 -8.06 -45.34
CA ASN A 172 20.50 -6.70 -44.85
C ASN A 172 19.25 -6.04 -45.47
N GLU A 173 18.73 -6.60 -46.56
CA GLU A 173 17.59 -6.07 -47.33
C GLU A 173 16.27 -6.78 -47.00
N SER A 174 16.32 -7.84 -46.21
CA SER A 174 15.15 -8.61 -45.75
C SER A 174 14.79 -8.29 -44.30
N LYS A 175 13.49 -8.19 -44.01
CA LYS A 175 13.00 -8.15 -42.64
C LYS A 175 13.12 -9.52 -42.00
N LYS A 176 13.28 -9.54 -40.68
CA LYS A 176 13.57 -10.74 -39.90
C LYS A 176 12.74 -10.77 -38.64
N ILE A 177 12.44 -11.97 -38.18
CA ILE A 177 11.96 -12.22 -36.83
C ILE A 177 13.09 -12.86 -36.03
N PHE A 178 13.22 -12.44 -34.77
CA PHE A 178 14.30 -12.85 -33.89
C PHE A 178 13.74 -13.59 -32.68
N ARG A 179 14.47 -14.60 -32.26
CA ARG A 179 14.18 -15.37 -31.06
C ARG A 179 15.48 -15.73 -30.36
N TYR A 180 15.75 -15.05 -29.26
CA TYR A 180 16.87 -15.37 -28.37
C TYR A 180 16.43 -16.44 -27.37
N MET A 181 17.29 -17.42 -27.13
CA MET A 181 17.00 -18.56 -26.26
C MET A 181 18.25 -18.93 -25.46
N ASN A 182 18.07 -19.18 -24.16
CA ASN A 182 19.01 -19.90 -23.32
C ASN A 182 18.39 -21.27 -22.99
N ARG A 183 19.09 -22.36 -23.32
CA ARG A 183 18.58 -23.73 -23.17
C ARG A 183 19.47 -24.56 -22.25
N THR A 184 18.86 -25.19 -21.27
CA THR A 184 19.50 -26.19 -20.41
C THR A 184 18.86 -27.55 -20.65
N SER A 185 19.67 -28.54 -21.02
CA SER A 185 19.22 -29.88 -21.41
C SER A 185 19.57 -30.90 -20.33
N PHE A 186 18.59 -31.73 -19.95
CA PHE A 186 18.72 -32.75 -18.90
C PHE A 186 18.56 -34.15 -19.47
N LYS A 187 19.41 -35.09 -19.02
CA LYS A 187 19.33 -36.52 -19.38
C LYS A 187 19.28 -37.40 -18.14
N HIS A 188 18.74 -38.61 -18.31
CA HIS A 188 18.72 -39.64 -17.28
C HIS A 188 18.92 -41.03 -17.93
N PRO A 189 19.77 -41.93 -17.39
CA PRO A 189 20.10 -43.20 -18.04
C PRO A 189 18.89 -44.10 -18.35
N SER A 190 17.84 -44.04 -17.53
CA SER A 190 16.61 -44.85 -17.70
C SER A 190 15.59 -44.30 -18.70
N PHE A 191 15.85 -43.15 -19.34
CA PHE A 191 14.91 -42.53 -20.29
C PHE A 191 15.59 -42.28 -21.65
N PRO A 192 14.97 -42.64 -22.79
CA PRO A 192 15.50 -42.35 -24.11
C PRO A 192 15.18 -40.91 -24.58
N PHE A 193 15.00 -39.97 -23.64
CA PHE A 193 14.57 -38.61 -23.90
C PHE A 193 15.55 -37.59 -23.32
N VAL A 194 15.70 -36.47 -24.01
CA VAL A 194 16.32 -35.25 -23.50
C VAL A 194 15.20 -34.30 -23.07
N VAL A 195 15.33 -33.72 -21.89
CA VAL A 195 14.42 -32.68 -21.42
C VAL A 195 15.07 -31.32 -21.63
N ASP A 196 14.52 -30.54 -22.54
CA ASP A 196 15.00 -29.21 -22.87
C ASP A 196 14.19 -28.14 -22.14
N MET A 197 14.90 -27.38 -21.30
CA MET A 197 14.36 -26.27 -20.52
C MET A 197 14.86 -24.97 -21.14
N SER A 198 13.97 -24.20 -21.78
CA SER A 198 14.34 -23.01 -22.56
C SER A 198 13.74 -21.72 -21.99
N ILE A 199 14.59 -20.72 -21.74
CA ILE A 199 14.21 -19.32 -21.45
C ILE A 199 14.32 -18.53 -22.75
N ILE A 200 13.24 -17.86 -23.15
CA ILE A 200 13.11 -17.26 -24.48
C ILE A 200 12.72 -15.79 -24.40
N LYS A 201 13.35 -14.98 -25.24
CA LYS A 201 12.87 -13.65 -25.62
C LYS A 201 12.60 -13.65 -27.12
N SER A 202 11.47 -13.10 -27.55
CA SER A 202 11.05 -13.07 -28.96
C SER A 202 10.75 -11.64 -29.42
N SER A 203 10.82 -11.39 -30.73
CA SER A 203 10.41 -10.12 -31.32
C SER A 203 8.98 -9.74 -30.92
N THR A 204 8.72 -8.43 -30.86
CA THR A 204 7.40 -7.90 -30.51
C THR A 204 6.33 -8.44 -31.46
N THR A 205 5.15 -8.75 -30.92
CA THR A 205 4.02 -9.27 -31.67
C THR A 205 2.92 -8.23 -31.86
N ASP A 206 2.12 -8.40 -32.89
CA ASP A 206 0.89 -7.62 -33.10
C ASP A 206 -0.24 -8.03 -32.12
N SER A 207 -1.41 -7.41 -32.25
CA SER A 207 -2.62 -7.71 -31.45
C SER A 207 -3.13 -9.14 -31.61
N TYR A 208 -2.67 -9.87 -32.63
CA TYR A 208 -3.02 -11.27 -32.91
C TYR A 208 -1.91 -12.25 -32.47
N ASN A 209 -0.91 -11.77 -31.69
CA ASN A 209 0.28 -12.52 -31.27
C ASN A 209 1.16 -13.00 -32.45
N LYS A 210 1.11 -12.35 -33.61
CA LYS A 210 2.04 -12.63 -34.72
C LYS A 210 3.30 -11.77 -34.59
N PRO A 211 4.51 -12.35 -34.67
CA PRO A 211 5.75 -11.58 -34.64
C PRO A 211 5.80 -10.53 -35.76
N ILE A 212 6.25 -9.32 -35.42
CA ILE A 212 6.41 -8.22 -36.38
C ILE A 212 7.84 -8.28 -36.95
N PRO A 213 8.03 -8.53 -38.25
CA PRO A 213 9.36 -8.58 -38.86
C PRO A 213 10.03 -7.20 -38.90
N GLN A 214 11.33 -7.13 -38.60
CA GLN A 214 12.13 -5.90 -38.58
C GLN A 214 13.46 -6.10 -39.30
N TYR A 215 14.07 -5.03 -39.82
CA TYR A 215 15.37 -5.15 -40.52
C TYR A 215 16.50 -5.48 -39.54
N LYS A 216 16.47 -4.83 -38.38
CA LYS A 216 17.50 -4.94 -37.35
C LYS A 216 16.98 -5.53 -36.04
N ILE A 217 17.89 -6.09 -35.25
CA ILE A 217 17.56 -6.70 -33.96
C ILE A 217 17.10 -5.67 -32.93
N GLU A 218 17.70 -4.47 -32.90
CA GLU A 218 17.32 -3.41 -31.96
C GLU A 218 15.87 -2.92 -32.16
N GLU A 219 15.43 -2.83 -33.41
CA GLU A 219 14.08 -2.42 -33.80
C GLU A 219 13.03 -3.42 -33.31
N SER A 220 13.40 -4.72 -33.22
CA SER A 220 12.50 -5.79 -32.79
C SER A 220 12.16 -5.78 -31.30
N GLN A 221 12.83 -4.91 -30.51
CA GLN A 221 12.74 -4.81 -29.05
C GLN A 221 12.94 -6.15 -28.31
N LEU A 222 13.60 -7.12 -28.95
CA LEU A 222 13.80 -8.49 -28.48
C LEU A 222 14.17 -8.57 -26.99
N PHE A 223 15.21 -7.82 -26.60
CA PHE A 223 15.76 -7.88 -25.24
C PHE A 223 14.94 -7.12 -24.19
N LYS A 224 14.04 -6.22 -24.62
CA LYS A 224 13.10 -5.48 -23.74
C LYS A 224 11.80 -6.24 -23.52
N ASN A 225 11.47 -7.20 -24.39
CA ASN A 225 10.28 -8.03 -24.24
C ASN A 225 10.43 -9.01 -23.05
N ASN A 226 9.29 -9.35 -22.44
CA ASN A 226 9.23 -10.29 -21.32
C ASN A 226 9.71 -11.69 -21.72
N GLU A 227 10.35 -12.37 -20.77
CA GLU A 227 10.76 -13.76 -20.92
C GLU A 227 9.54 -14.69 -21.00
N THR A 228 9.70 -15.75 -21.78
CA THR A 228 8.78 -16.87 -21.85
C THR A 228 9.54 -18.17 -21.64
N TYR A 229 8.89 -19.15 -21.03
CA TYR A 229 9.51 -20.42 -20.66
C TYR A 229 8.90 -21.56 -21.48
N GLU A 230 9.74 -22.43 -22.02
CA GLU A 230 9.33 -23.62 -22.78
C GLU A 230 10.00 -24.88 -22.23
N ILE A 231 9.26 -25.98 -22.25
CA ILE A 231 9.69 -27.31 -21.85
C ILE A 231 9.39 -28.25 -23.00
N GLU A 232 10.41 -28.95 -23.46
CA GLU A 232 10.35 -29.87 -24.60
C GLU A 232 10.96 -31.22 -24.20
N LEU A 233 10.31 -32.33 -24.58
CA LEU A 233 10.92 -33.66 -24.54
C LEU A 233 11.30 -34.03 -25.96
N GLU A 234 12.58 -34.25 -26.21
CA GLU A 234 13.09 -34.72 -27.48
C GLU A 234 13.48 -36.19 -27.34
N LEU A 235 12.97 -37.05 -28.23
CA LEU A 235 13.37 -38.45 -28.27
C LEU A 235 14.75 -38.55 -28.93
N ASP A 236 15.75 -39.00 -28.18
CA ASP A 236 17.14 -39.06 -28.65
C ASP A 236 17.34 -40.33 -29.50
N ASN A 237 17.52 -40.13 -30.81
CA ASN A 237 17.71 -41.20 -31.80
C ASN A 237 18.83 -42.18 -31.44
N SER A 238 19.89 -41.72 -30.76
CA SER A 238 21.00 -42.56 -30.32
C SER A 238 20.64 -43.37 -29.08
N LEU A 239 20.00 -42.74 -28.09
CA LEU A 239 19.58 -43.42 -26.86
C LEU A 239 18.49 -44.46 -27.11
N VAL A 240 17.54 -44.17 -28.00
CA VAL A 240 16.47 -45.11 -28.35
C VAL A 240 17.02 -46.45 -28.80
N LYS A 241 18.03 -46.46 -29.68
CA LYS A 241 18.66 -47.69 -30.19
C LYS A 241 19.25 -48.56 -29.08
N THR A 242 19.77 -47.95 -28.02
CA THR A 242 20.30 -48.67 -26.85
C THR A 242 19.22 -49.05 -25.83
N PHE A 243 18.12 -48.29 -25.80
CA PHE A 243 17.00 -48.48 -24.87
C PHE A 243 16.11 -49.66 -25.28
N VAL A 244 15.87 -49.83 -26.58
CA VAL A 244 15.10 -50.94 -27.14
C VAL A 244 16.04 -52.09 -27.51
N LYS A 245 15.96 -53.21 -26.77
CA LYS A 245 16.88 -54.36 -26.92
C LYS A 245 16.39 -55.42 -27.91
N ASP A 246 15.10 -55.42 -28.24
CA ASP A 246 14.46 -56.46 -29.04
C ASP A 246 14.47 -56.08 -30.53
N VAL A 247 14.81 -57.04 -31.41
CA VAL A 247 14.68 -56.90 -32.87
C VAL A 247 13.37 -57.59 -33.30
N PRO A 248 12.51 -56.95 -34.11
CA PRO A 248 12.73 -55.66 -34.76
C PRO A 248 12.43 -54.45 -33.84
N ILE A 249 13.16 -53.34 -34.06
CA ILE A 249 13.10 -52.12 -33.23
C ILE A 249 11.67 -51.57 -33.10
N ASP A 250 10.87 -51.70 -34.15
CA ASP A 250 9.47 -51.27 -34.28
C ASP A 250 8.43 -52.26 -33.69
N SER A 251 8.86 -53.32 -33.00
CA SER A 251 7.94 -54.27 -32.37
C SER A 251 6.96 -53.59 -31.39
N GLU A 252 5.75 -54.15 -31.25
CA GLU A 252 4.73 -53.61 -30.34
C GLU A 252 5.22 -53.50 -28.89
N SER A 253 6.05 -54.45 -28.45
CA SER A 253 6.71 -54.43 -27.13
C SER A 253 7.60 -53.19 -26.97
N ASN A 254 8.43 -52.87 -27.96
CA ASN A 254 9.32 -51.70 -27.92
C ASN A 254 8.53 -50.38 -28.00
N VAL A 255 7.49 -50.30 -28.84
CA VAL A 255 6.56 -49.15 -28.89
C VAL A 255 5.93 -48.93 -27.50
N ALA A 256 5.47 -49.99 -26.85
CA ALA A 256 4.90 -49.92 -25.51
C ALA A 256 5.93 -49.49 -24.44
N LYS A 257 7.18 -49.96 -24.52
CA LYS A 257 8.28 -49.52 -23.64
C LYS A 257 8.56 -48.02 -23.78
N VAL A 258 8.72 -47.52 -25.00
CA VAL A 258 8.96 -46.09 -25.27
C VAL A 258 7.77 -45.25 -24.82
N LYS A 259 6.54 -45.68 -25.13
CA LYS A 259 5.31 -45.01 -24.65
C LYS A 259 5.25 -44.93 -23.13
N THR A 260 5.57 -46.02 -22.43
CA THR A 260 5.56 -46.06 -20.96
C THR A 260 6.61 -45.11 -20.39
N SER A 261 7.81 -45.08 -20.98
CA SER A 261 8.87 -44.13 -20.61
C SER A 261 8.44 -42.68 -20.81
N LEU A 262 7.79 -42.38 -21.95
CA LEU A 262 7.22 -41.05 -22.24
C LEU A 262 6.17 -40.65 -21.20
N LEU A 263 5.22 -41.54 -20.87
CA LEU A 263 4.16 -41.24 -19.90
C LEU A 263 4.72 -40.98 -18.50
N ASN A 264 5.74 -41.74 -18.09
CA ASN A 264 6.45 -41.52 -16.83
C ASN A 264 7.12 -40.14 -16.80
N LEU A 265 7.81 -39.76 -17.90
CA LEU A 265 8.48 -38.47 -17.98
C LEU A 265 7.49 -37.30 -18.06
N VAL A 266 6.40 -37.43 -18.82
CA VAL A 266 5.29 -36.47 -18.85
C VAL A 266 4.71 -36.28 -17.45
N THR A 267 4.56 -37.35 -16.68
CA THR A 267 4.09 -37.27 -15.28
C THR A 267 5.06 -36.47 -14.41
N ILE A 268 6.38 -36.69 -14.55
CA ILE A 268 7.42 -35.94 -13.84
C ILE A 268 7.32 -34.43 -14.16
N ILE A 269 7.23 -34.07 -15.44
CA ILE A 269 7.14 -32.67 -15.87
C ILE A 269 5.84 -32.03 -15.37
N LEU A 270 4.69 -32.68 -15.57
CA LEU A 270 3.41 -32.17 -15.09
C LEU A 270 3.38 -32.04 -13.57
N SER A 271 4.12 -32.87 -12.84
CA SER A 271 4.23 -32.75 -11.39
C SER A 271 4.88 -31.43 -10.97
N GLY A 272 5.87 -30.96 -11.72
CA GLY A 272 6.49 -29.65 -11.48
C GLY A 272 5.58 -28.49 -11.88
N ILE A 273 4.91 -28.61 -13.05
CA ILE A 273 3.99 -27.57 -13.55
C ILE A 273 2.79 -27.37 -12.61
N GLN A 274 2.21 -28.47 -12.12
CA GLN A 274 1.05 -28.43 -11.23
C GLN A 274 1.42 -28.40 -9.74
N ASN A 275 2.72 -28.38 -9.43
CA ASN A 275 3.27 -28.44 -8.06
C ASN A 275 2.65 -29.56 -7.19
N THR A 276 2.47 -30.74 -7.79
CA THR A 276 1.94 -31.91 -7.10
C THR A 276 2.57 -33.17 -7.66
N PRO A 277 2.91 -34.19 -6.85
CA PRO A 277 3.30 -35.50 -7.37
C PRO A 277 2.14 -36.26 -8.05
N PHE A 278 0.91 -35.71 -8.04
CA PHE A 278 -0.30 -36.34 -8.57
C PHE A 278 -0.98 -35.43 -9.61
N PRO A 279 -0.33 -35.14 -10.76
CA PRO A 279 -0.89 -34.26 -11.77
C PRO A 279 -2.24 -34.76 -12.29
N GLN A 280 -3.15 -33.83 -12.56
CA GLN A 280 -4.50 -34.11 -13.04
C GLN A 280 -4.74 -33.47 -14.41
N PRO A 281 -5.71 -33.99 -15.20
CA PRO A 281 -6.19 -33.28 -16.37
C PRO A 281 -6.70 -31.88 -16.04
N TYR A 282 -6.39 -30.89 -16.87
CA TYR A 282 -6.89 -29.52 -16.74
C TYR A 282 -8.43 -29.42 -16.65
N PRO A 283 -9.23 -30.20 -17.40
CA PRO A 283 -10.69 -30.22 -17.22
C PRO A 283 -11.12 -30.55 -15.80
N THR A 284 -10.44 -31.48 -15.12
CA THR A 284 -10.68 -31.80 -13.71
C THR A 284 -10.37 -30.58 -12.83
N LEU A 285 -9.23 -29.92 -13.05
CA LEU A 285 -8.86 -28.72 -12.29
C LEU A 285 -9.86 -27.57 -12.51
N TYR A 286 -10.39 -27.39 -13.72
CA TYR A 286 -11.42 -26.37 -13.98
C TYR A 286 -12.72 -26.68 -13.24
N LYS A 287 -13.19 -27.94 -13.27
CA LYS A 287 -14.35 -28.39 -12.49
C LYS A 287 -14.16 -28.10 -11.00
N MET A 288 -12.97 -28.37 -10.44
CA MET A 288 -12.68 -28.11 -9.02
C MET A 288 -12.70 -26.62 -8.68
N LYS A 289 -12.24 -25.74 -9.59
CA LYS A 289 -12.32 -24.28 -9.41
C LYS A 289 -13.78 -23.80 -9.37
N ASP A 290 -14.63 -24.37 -10.21
CA ASP A 290 -16.06 -24.05 -10.24
C ASP A 290 -16.78 -24.55 -8.96
N GLU A 291 -16.47 -25.77 -8.51
CA GLU A 291 -17.01 -26.31 -7.24
C GLU A 291 -16.58 -25.48 -6.02
N TYR A 292 -15.33 -25.00 -5.99
CA TYR A 292 -14.86 -24.11 -4.93
C TYR A 292 -15.62 -22.78 -4.91
N LEU A 293 -15.84 -22.17 -6.08
CA LEU A 293 -16.62 -20.93 -6.17
C LEU A 293 -18.07 -21.14 -5.75
N GLU A 294 -18.68 -22.27 -6.15
CA GLU A 294 -20.02 -22.64 -5.73
C GLU A 294 -20.11 -22.80 -4.21
N LEU A 295 -19.10 -23.40 -3.56
CA LEU A 295 -19.04 -23.53 -2.11
C LEU A 295 -18.99 -22.16 -1.41
N LEU A 296 -18.17 -21.22 -1.91
CA LEU A 296 -18.01 -19.90 -1.30
C LEU A 296 -19.30 -19.06 -1.35
N TYR A 297 -19.98 -19.06 -2.50
CA TYR A 297 -21.10 -18.16 -2.78
C TYR A 297 -22.47 -18.84 -2.67
N GLY A 298 -22.53 -20.16 -2.54
CA GLY A 298 -23.77 -20.95 -2.46
C GLY A 298 -24.45 -21.20 -3.80
N PHE A 299 -23.91 -20.70 -4.91
CA PHE A 299 -24.43 -20.91 -6.26
C PHE A 299 -23.32 -20.84 -7.33
N PRO A 300 -23.50 -21.49 -8.50
CA PRO A 300 -22.47 -21.54 -9.55
C PRO A 300 -22.08 -20.15 -10.07
N GLN A 301 -20.77 -19.89 -10.13
CA GLN A 301 -20.21 -18.62 -10.61
C GLN A 301 -19.71 -18.78 -12.06
N LYS A 302 -20.29 -18.04 -13.02
CA LYS A 302 -19.84 -18.05 -14.42
C LYS A 302 -18.67 -17.09 -14.67
N ARG A 303 -17.60 -17.19 -13.89
CA ARG A 303 -16.40 -16.34 -14.05
C ARG A 303 -15.13 -17.08 -13.67
N ARG A 304 -13.99 -16.56 -14.11
CA ARG A 304 -12.68 -17.07 -13.69
C ARG A 304 -12.45 -16.83 -12.20
N LEU A 305 -11.72 -17.76 -11.59
CA LEU A 305 -11.20 -17.65 -10.23
C LEU A 305 -10.14 -16.56 -10.17
N LEU A 306 -10.20 -15.70 -9.15
CA LEU A 306 -9.31 -14.56 -8.97
C LEU A 306 -8.64 -14.64 -7.59
N THR A 307 -7.48 -14.00 -7.42
CA THR A 307 -6.75 -13.98 -6.14
C THR A 307 -7.56 -13.41 -4.97
N LYS A 308 -8.54 -12.54 -5.24
CA LYS A 308 -9.49 -12.03 -4.24
C LYS A 308 -10.44 -13.09 -3.66
N ASP A 309 -10.58 -14.23 -4.33
CA ASP A 309 -11.44 -15.34 -3.90
C ASP A 309 -10.78 -16.22 -2.83
N PHE A 310 -9.50 -16.00 -2.51
CA PHE A 310 -8.86 -16.64 -1.36
C PHE A 310 -9.51 -16.14 -0.07
N CYS A 311 -10.43 -16.92 0.51
CA CYS A 311 -11.26 -16.49 1.63
C CYS A 311 -10.55 -16.47 3.00
N GLY A 312 -9.29 -16.90 3.09
CA GLY A 312 -8.51 -16.82 4.32
C GLY A 312 -8.02 -15.39 4.59
N PRO A 313 -8.39 -14.76 5.72
CA PRO A 313 -8.00 -13.39 6.00
C PRO A 313 -6.52 -13.28 6.40
N SER A 314 -5.89 -12.15 6.09
CA SER A 314 -4.52 -11.85 6.53
C SER A 314 -4.51 -11.17 7.91
N SER A 315 -3.49 -11.43 8.71
CA SER A 315 -3.32 -10.83 10.05
C SER A 315 -2.48 -9.54 10.00
N TYR A 316 -2.79 -8.58 10.89
CA TYR A 316 -1.97 -7.39 11.13
C TYR A 316 -0.72 -7.70 11.95
N THR A 317 0.32 -6.89 11.79
CA THR A 317 1.49 -6.98 12.65
C THR A 317 1.13 -6.53 14.07
N LEU A 318 1.46 -7.32 15.10
CA LEU A 318 1.25 -6.97 16.50
C LEU A 318 2.16 -5.79 16.88
N GLN A 319 1.58 -4.76 17.49
CA GLN A 319 2.30 -3.57 17.95
C GLN A 319 2.19 -3.40 19.47
N LEU A 320 3.05 -2.56 20.05
CA LEU A 320 3.07 -2.27 21.49
C LEU A 320 1.69 -1.83 22.03
N VAL A 321 0.94 -1.01 21.28
CA VAL A 321 -0.43 -0.58 21.67
C VAL A 321 -1.40 -1.76 21.87
N ASN A 322 -1.17 -2.89 21.20
CA ASN A 322 -2.02 -4.07 21.30
C ASN A 322 -1.71 -4.93 22.53
N ILE A 323 -0.60 -4.67 23.24
CA ILE A 323 -0.17 -5.44 24.41
C ILE A 323 -0.09 -4.61 25.70
N GLN A 324 -0.31 -3.29 25.60
CA GLN A 324 -0.36 -2.38 26.75
C GLN A 324 -1.52 -2.72 27.69
N PRO A 325 -1.45 -2.34 28.97
CA PRO A 325 -2.57 -2.47 29.91
C PRO A 325 -3.88 -1.96 29.32
N LEU A 326 -5.00 -2.62 29.63
CA LEU A 326 -6.30 -2.19 29.15
C LEU A 326 -6.60 -0.79 29.69
N ASP A 327 -6.87 0.13 28.77
CA ASP A 327 -7.27 1.49 29.06
C ASP A 327 -8.65 1.72 28.42
N GLU A 328 -9.65 2.05 29.23
CA GLU A 328 -11.01 2.36 28.77
C GLU A 328 -11.02 3.52 27.75
N ASN A 329 -9.95 4.31 27.73
CA ASN A 329 -9.75 5.44 26.85
C ASN A 329 -9.01 5.10 25.55
N THR A 330 -8.69 3.82 25.32
CA THR A 330 -8.03 3.35 24.10
C THR A 330 -8.94 2.40 23.34
N ALA A 331 -9.28 2.76 22.10
CA ALA A 331 -10.13 1.94 21.22
C ALA A 331 -9.32 1.02 20.27
N ALA A 332 -8.02 0.86 20.51
CA ALA A 332 -7.19 -0.08 19.77
C ALA A 332 -7.48 -1.52 20.22
N PRO A 333 -7.55 -2.51 19.30
CA PRO A 333 -7.69 -3.90 19.71
C PRO A 333 -6.50 -4.34 20.56
N ASN A 334 -6.76 -5.13 21.60
CA ASN A 334 -5.77 -5.49 22.59
C ASN A 334 -5.83 -7.00 22.87
N ILE A 335 -4.68 -7.67 22.86
CA ILE A 335 -4.61 -9.12 23.03
C ILE A 335 -4.74 -9.58 24.48
N ARG A 336 -4.72 -8.66 25.47
CA ARG A 336 -4.79 -8.99 26.89
C ARG A 336 -6.11 -9.66 27.30
N GLU A 337 -7.15 -9.58 26.48
CA GLU A 337 -8.46 -10.14 26.80
C GLU A 337 -9.09 -10.83 25.58
N MET A 338 -9.58 -12.06 25.76
CA MET A 338 -10.30 -12.82 24.72
C MET A 338 -9.48 -13.10 23.44
N TYR A 339 -8.20 -13.46 23.60
CA TYR A 339 -7.35 -13.97 22.50
C TYR A 339 -6.79 -15.37 22.76
N CYS A 340 -6.47 -16.09 21.68
CA CYS A 340 -5.64 -17.28 21.75
C CYS A 340 -4.40 -17.10 20.88
N VAL A 341 -3.35 -17.83 21.24
CA VAL A 341 -2.07 -17.82 20.56
C VAL A 341 -1.72 -19.22 20.06
N THR A 342 -1.06 -19.27 18.91
CA THR A 342 -0.43 -20.46 18.33
C THR A 342 0.92 -20.09 17.71
N ASP A 343 1.78 -21.06 17.44
CA ASP A 343 3.03 -20.85 16.71
C ASP A 343 2.75 -20.40 15.27
N LYS A 344 3.67 -19.61 14.71
CA LYS A 344 3.71 -19.32 13.29
C LYS A 344 4.76 -20.24 12.65
N ALA A 345 4.35 -21.14 11.76
CA ALA A 345 5.29 -22.03 11.09
C ALA A 345 5.85 -21.33 9.84
N ASP A 346 7.07 -21.69 9.46
CA ASP A 346 7.64 -21.29 8.18
C ASP A 346 7.18 -22.22 7.05
N GLY A 347 5.85 -22.24 6.82
CA GLY A 347 5.20 -23.07 5.81
C GLY A 347 4.41 -22.25 4.79
N ASP A 348 4.06 -22.87 3.67
CA ASP A 348 3.22 -22.24 2.64
C ASP A 348 1.76 -22.20 3.14
N ARG A 349 1.19 -21.01 3.31
CA ARG A 349 -0.24 -20.88 3.60
C ARG A 349 -1.09 -21.41 2.44
N LYS A 350 -1.91 -22.43 2.69
CA LYS A 350 -2.82 -23.04 1.71
C LYS A 350 -4.15 -23.39 2.37
N LEU A 351 -5.24 -23.32 1.62
CA LEU A 351 -6.51 -23.89 2.07
C LEU A 351 -6.55 -25.37 1.70
N LEU A 352 -7.05 -26.23 2.58
CA LEU A 352 -7.36 -27.61 2.28
C LEU A 352 -8.85 -27.73 1.93
N PHE A 353 -9.12 -28.17 0.71
CA PHE A 353 -10.46 -28.33 0.16
C PHE A 353 -10.77 -29.81 -0.09
N ILE A 354 -11.83 -30.30 0.54
CA ILE A 354 -12.40 -31.63 0.30
C ILE A 354 -13.64 -31.44 -0.56
N ASN A 355 -13.61 -31.92 -1.81
CA ASN A 355 -14.68 -31.68 -2.77
C ASN A 355 -15.94 -32.56 -2.53
N LYS A 356 -16.94 -32.44 -3.42
CA LYS A 356 -18.19 -33.22 -3.39
C LYS A 356 -17.97 -34.74 -3.48
N GLU A 357 -16.88 -35.16 -4.12
CA GLU A 357 -16.52 -36.56 -4.34
C GLU A 357 -15.60 -37.12 -3.24
N GLY A 358 -15.09 -36.28 -2.34
CA GLY A 358 -14.12 -36.63 -1.28
C GLY A 358 -12.65 -36.52 -1.68
N LEU A 359 -12.33 -35.97 -2.85
CA LEU A 359 -10.95 -35.68 -3.27
C LEU A 359 -10.40 -34.49 -2.49
N ILE A 360 -9.14 -34.59 -2.07
CA ILE A 360 -8.47 -33.59 -1.25
C ILE A 360 -7.51 -32.76 -2.11
N TYR A 361 -7.65 -31.43 -2.04
CA TYR A 361 -6.82 -30.46 -2.74
C TYR A 361 -6.23 -29.45 -1.75
N LEU A 362 -5.03 -28.96 -2.04
CA LEU A 362 -4.48 -27.75 -1.43
C LEU A 362 -4.63 -26.60 -2.41
N ILE A 363 -5.07 -25.44 -1.92
CA ILE A 363 -5.30 -24.23 -2.71
C ILE A 363 -4.35 -23.14 -2.22
N THR A 364 -3.48 -22.66 -3.11
CA THR A 364 -2.51 -21.60 -2.78
C THR A 364 -3.17 -20.22 -2.69
N THR A 365 -2.49 -19.25 -2.11
CA THR A 365 -2.96 -17.84 -2.05
C THR A 365 -3.13 -17.18 -3.43
N ASN A 366 -2.52 -17.76 -4.46
CA ASN A 366 -2.67 -17.35 -5.88
C ASN A 366 -3.76 -18.16 -6.61
N MET A 367 -4.54 -18.97 -5.88
CA MET A 367 -5.63 -19.80 -6.39
C MET A 367 -5.21 -20.91 -7.36
N GLU A 368 -4.01 -21.47 -7.16
CA GLU A 368 -3.57 -22.71 -7.81
C GLU A 368 -4.02 -23.92 -6.99
N PHE A 369 -4.45 -24.99 -7.67
CA PHE A 369 -4.98 -26.21 -7.04
C PHE A 369 -3.97 -27.34 -7.18
N GLU A 370 -3.58 -27.90 -6.04
CA GLU A 370 -2.64 -29.01 -5.93
C GLU A 370 -3.42 -30.24 -5.43
N PHE A 371 -3.59 -31.25 -6.28
CA PHE A 371 -4.23 -32.49 -5.85
C PHE A 371 -3.30 -33.27 -4.93
N THR A 372 -3.77 -33.72 -3.77
CA THR A 372 -2.89 -34.41 -2.81
C THR A 372 -2.76 -35.91 -3.06
N GLY A 373 -3.42 -36.46 -4.08
CA GLY A 373 -3.48 -37.90 -4.32
C GLY A 373 -4.40 -38.66 -3.36
N ASN A 374 -5.11 -37.96 -2.47
CA ASN A 374 -5.90 -38.58 -1.41
C ASN A 374 -7.40 -38.42 -1.64
N LYS A 375 -8.16 -39.44 -1.24
CA LYS A 375 -9.62 -39.44 -1.26
C LYS A 375 -10.17 -39.92 0.08
N THR A 376 -11.06 -39.16 0.67
CA THR A 376 -11.83 -39.60 1.84
C THR A 376 -13.10 -40.33 1.42
N ILE A 377 -13.39 -41.43 2.12
CA ILE A 377 -14.67 -42.14 2.01
C ILE A 377 -15.71 -41.62 3.00
N ASN A 378 -15.29 -40.83 4.01
CA ASN A 378 -16.16 -40.30 5.02
C ASN A 378 -17.02 -39.17 4.42
N SER A 379 -18.33 -39.41 4.30
CA SER A 379 -19.27 -38.43 3.73
C SER A 379 -19.42 -37.18 4.59
N ALA A 380 -19.20 -37.27 5.91
CA ALA A 380 -19.37 -36.15 6.83
C ALA A 380 -18.35 -35.02 6.65
N VAL A 381 -17.20 -35.31 6.02
CA VAL A 381 -16.11 -34.35 5.81
C VAL A 381 -16.04 -33.84 4.37
N LYS A 382 -16.92 -34.30 3.46
CA LYS A 382 -17.01 -33.77 2.08
C LYS A 382 -17.47 -32.32 2.09
N ASN A 383 -17.19 -31.57 1.02
CA ASN A 383 -17.49 -30.12 0.91
C ASN A 383 -17.01 -29.31 2.11
N THR A 384 -15.78 -29.57 2.53
CA THR A 384 -15.15 -28.94 3.70
C THR A 384 -13.97 -28.09 3.26
N LEU A 385 -13.80 -26.94 3.89
CA LEU A 385 -12.73 -26.00 3.64
C LEU A 385 -12.03 -25.61 4.94
N ILE A 386 -10.75 -25.92 5.03
CA ILE A 386 -9.89 -25.72 6.20
C ILE A 386 -8.77 -24.73 5.82
N ASP A 387 -8.37 -23.85 6.71
CA ASP A 387 -7.20 -22.97 6.54
C ASP A 387 -6.02 -23.50 7.36
N GLY A 388 -4.82 -23.38 6.81
CA GLY A 388 -3.63 -24.04 7.34
C GLY A 388 -2.33 -23.64 6.65
N GLU A 389 -1.23 -24.16 7.20
CA GLU A 389 0.11 -24.05 6.65
C GLU A 389 0.58 -25.43 6.17
N HIS A 390 1.04 -25.50 4.92
CA HIS A 390 1.61 -26.70 4.33
C HIS A 390 3.13 -26.67 4.46
N ILE A 391 3.64 -27.62 5.25
CA ILE A 391 5.04 -27.74 5.66
C ILE A 391 5.61 -28.97 4.99
N THR A 392 6.48 -28.76 4.01
CA THR A 392 7.01 -29.84 3.17
C THR A 392 8.19 -30.55 3.83
N HIS A 393 9.01 -29.82 4.59
CA HIS A 393 10.22 -30.33 5.22
C HIS A 393 10.23 -30.04 6.72
N ASP A 394 10.90 -30.90 7.49
CA ASP A 394 11.23 -30.67 8.89
C ASP A 394 12.43 -29.71 9.03
N LYS A 395 12.76 -29.33 10.26
CA LYS A 395 13.91 -28.46 10.59
C LYS A 395 15.28 -28.98 10.14
N ASN A 396 15.39 -30.28 9.84
CA ASN A 396 16.62 -30.90 9.34
C ASN A 396 16.61 -31.08 7.82
N GLY A 397 15.60 -30.53 7.12
CA GLY A 397 15.44 -30.65 5.68
C GLY A 397 14.87 -32.00 5.21
N LYS A 398 14.36 -32.86 6.10
CA LYS A 398 13.72 -34.13 5.72
C LYS A 398 12.27 -33.88 5.31
N TYR A 399 11.85 -34.47 4.19
CA TYR A 399 10.48 -34.34 3.69
C TYR A 399 9.45 -35.01 4.64
N ILE A 400 8.43 -34.26 5.07
CA ILE A 400 7.38 -34.71 6.02
C ILE A 400 5.94 -34.55 5.52
N ASN A 401 5.69 -33.66 4.54
CA ASN A 401 4.35 -33.45 3.95
C ASN A 401 3.23 -33.22 4.98
N LEU A 402 3.42 -32.25 5.88
CA LEU A 402 2.52 -31.93 6.98
C LEU A 402 1.62 -30.73 6.63
N TYR A 403 0.31 -30.87 6.78
CA TYR A 403 -0.64 -29.77 6.76
C TYR A 403 -1.07 -29.44 8.19
N ALA A 404 -0.59 -28.31 8.69
CA ALA A 404 -0.91 -27.77 10.01
C ALA A 404 -2.12 -26.84 9.94
N ALA A 405 -3.30 -27.40 10.21
CA ALA A 405 -4.57 -26.68 10.19
C ALA A 405 -4.72 -25.75 11.41
N PHE A 406 -5.16 -24.52 11.17
CA PHE A 406 -5.37 -23.52 12.23
C PHE A 406 -6.78 -22.92 12.23
N ASP A 407 -7.58 -23.10 11.18
CA ASP A 407 -8.98 -22.62 11.13
C ASP A 407 -9.86 -23.46 10.21
N ILE A 408 -11.19 -23.28 10.29
CA ILE A 408 -12.16 -23.96 9.44
C ILE A 408 -13.30 -23.03 9.01
N TYR A 409 -13.68 -23.12 7.73
CA TYR A 409 -14.61 -22.18 7.10
C TYR A 409 -15.91 -22.81 6.63
N TYR A 410 -15.82 -24.00 6.06
CA TYR A 410 -16.99 -24.74 5.58
C TYR A 410 -16.91 -26.17 6.03
N VAL A 411 -18.05 -26.75 6.42
CA VAL A 411 -18.20 -28.15 6.78
C VAL A 411 -19.46 -28.68 6.11
N ASN A 412 -19.31 -29.72 5.29
CA ASN A 412 -20.43 -30.33 4.57
C ASN A 412 -21.31 -29.31 3.82
N GLY A 413 -20.65 -28.37 3.14
CA GLY A 413 -21.31 -27.30 2.36
C GLY A 413 -21.87 -26.13 3.18
N LYS A 414 -21.89 -26.20 4.51
CA LYS A 414 -22.38 -25.12 5.37
C LYS A 414 -21.23 -24.26 5.87
N SER A 415 -21.40 -22.95 5.83
CA SER A 415 -20.40 -22.03 6.39
C SER A 415 -20.44 -22.06 7.92
N VAL A 416 -19.26 -22.11 8.53
CA VAL A 416 -19.06 -21.97 9.98
C VAL A 416 -18.22 -20.73 10.30
N ARG A 417 -18.03 -19.84 9.33
CA ARG A 417 -17.16 -18.66 9.45
C ARG A 417 -17.67 -17.65 10.46
N ASP A 418 -18.98 -17.53 10.62
CA ASP A 418 -19.60 -16.60 11.56
C ASP A 418 -19.51 -17.09 13.02
N ASN A 419 -19.11 -18.34 13.24
CA ASN A 419 -18.95 -18.90 14.58
C ASN A 419 -17.74 -18.31 15.30
N ALA A 420 -17.86 -18.17 16.63
CA ALA A 420 -16.73 -17.87 17.51
C ALA A 420 -15.64 -18.96 17.42
N PHE A 421 -14.40 -18.66 17.83
CA PHE A 421 -13.28 -19.57 17.65
C PHE A 421 -13.23 -20.66 18.73
N ILE A 422 -13.35 -20.30 20.02
CA ILE A 422 -13.23 -21.20 21.17
C ILE A 422 -14.38 -20.98 22.17
N PRO A 423 -14.94 -22.04 22.80
CA PRO A 423 -15.91 -21.90 23.89
C PRO A 423 -15.34 -21.11 25.09
N THR A 424 -16.03 -20.05 25.51
CA THR A 424 -15.67 -19.30 26.72
C THR A 424 -16.14 -19.95 28.01
N GLU A 425 -17.31 -20.60 28.01
CA GLU A 425 -17.92 -21.26 29.17
C GLU A 425 -18.14 -22.76 28.93
N GLU A 426 -18.15 -23.58 29.98
CA GLU A 426 -18.26 -25.05 29.86
C GLU A 426 -19.62 -25.52 29.32
N LYS A 427 -20.69 -24.77 29.57
CA LYS A 427 -22.05 -25.06 29.06
C LYS A 427 -22.22 -24.82 27.56
N HIS A 428 -21.21 -24.24 26.90
CA HIS A 428 -21.30 -23.91 25.49
C HIS A 428 -21.23 -25.16 24.61
N VAL A 429 -22.15 -25.25 23.64
CA VAL A 429 -22.20 -26.37 22.69
C VAL A 429 -20.99 -26.30 21.76
N ALA A 430 -20.10 -27.30 21.84
CA ALA A 430 -18.82 -27.33 21.12
C ALA A 430 -18.95 -27.12 19.60
N ASN A 431 -20.03 -27.62 18.98
CA ASN A 431 -20.28 -27.49 17.53
C ASN A 431 -20.55 -26.06 17.06
N ASN A 432 -20.77 -25.11 17.98
CA ASN A 432 -20.96 -23.70 17.66
C ASN A 432 -19.63 -22.92 17.58
N PHE A 433 -18.49 -23.60 17.68
CA PHE A 433 -17.16 -22.97 17.70
C PHE A 433 -16.23 -23.60 16.66
N ARG A 434 -15.41 -22.78 16.01
CA ARG A 434 -14.57 -23.22 14.89
C ARG A 434 -13.48 -24.20 15.31
N LEU A 435 -12.77 -23.96 16.43
CA LEU A 435 -11.67 -24.84 16.84
C LEU A 435 -12.12 -26.27 17.21
N PRO A 436 -13.18 -26.47 18.04
CA PRO A 436 -13.69 -27.82 18.29
C PRO A 436 -14.19 -28.53 17.02
N VAL A 437 -14.86 -27.78 16.12
CA VAL A 437 -15.30 -28.31 14.82
C VAL A 437 -14.09 -28.73 13.98
N LEU A 438 -13.05 -27.92 13.90
CA LEU A 438 -11.80 -28.24 13.20
C LEU A 438 -11.16 -29.52 13.76
N GLN A 439 -11.01 -29.61 15.09
CA GLN A 439 -10.43 -30.78 15.76
C GLN A 439 -11.23 -32.06 15.46
N ASN A 440 -12.56 -31.97 15.49
CA ASN A 440 -13.43 -33.10 15.16
C ASN A 440 -13.28 -33.51 13.69
N ILE A 441 -13.23 -32.56 12.76
CA ILE A 441 -13.03 -32.84 11.34
C ILE A 441 -11.67 -33.50 11.12
N VAL A 442 -10.57 -32.90 11.60
CA VAL A 442 -9.21 -33.45 11.41
C VAL A 442 -9.10 -34.88 11.97
N LYS A 443 -9.70 -35.16 13.13
CA LYS A 443 -9.73 -36.51 13.72
C LYS A 443 -10.48 -37.54 12.85
N ASN A 444 -11.52 -37.09 12.13
CA ASN A 444 -12.40 -37.95 11.33
C ASN A 444 -12.06 -37.97 9.83
N VAL A 445 -11.11 -37.15 9.39
CA VAL A 445 -10.59 -37.16 8.02
C VAL A 445 -9.70 -38.39 7.86
N GLN A 446 -10.34 -39.51 7.54
CA GLN A 446 -9.70 -40.73 7.09
C GLN A 446 -9.72 -40.76 5.57
N PHE A 447 -8.58 -40.99 4.94
CA PHE A 447 -8.46 -41.04 3.49
C PHE A 447 -7.53 -42.15 3.06
N THR A 448 -7.78 -42.66 1.86
CA THR A 448 -6.90 -43.58 1.18
C THR A 448 -6.06 -42.81 0.16
N SER A 449 -4.77 -43.16 0.08
CA SER A 449 -3.89 -42.66 -0.96
C SER A 449 -4.12 -43.45 -2.25
N SER A 450 -4.08 -42.76 -3.39
CA SER A 450 -4.15 -43.38 -4.72
C SER A 450 -2.87 -44.14 -5.11
N GLN A 451 -1.81 -44.12 -4.27
CA GLN A 451 -0.58 -44.90 -4.50
C GLN A 451 -0.34 -46.01 -3.47
N SER A 452 0.08 -47.16 -3.99
CA SER A 452 0.64 -48.33 -3.28
C SER A 452 2.16 -48.23 -3.05
N SER A 453 2.81 -47.09 -3.37
CA SER A 453 4.27 -46.96 -3.32
C SER A 453 4.78 -46.62 -1.92
N LYS A 454 5.73 -47.41 -1.41
CA LYS A 454 6.34 -47.32 -0.06
C LYS A 454 7.28 -46.10 0.14
N SER A 455 7.41 -45.19 -0.83
CA SER A 455 8.59 -44.30 -0.93
C SER A 455 8.41 -42.85 -0.46
N SER A 456 7.18 -42.35 -0.27
CA SER A 456 6.93 -40.98 0.22
C SER A 456 5.92 -40.98 1.38
N PRO A 457 6.14 -40.19 2.45
CA PRO A 457 5.20 -40.12 3.55
C PRO A 457 3.83 -39.61 3.05
N PRO A 458 2.73 -40.24 3.48
CA PRO A 458 1.39 -39.76 3.15
C PRO A 458 1.20 -38.35 3.72
N LEU A 459 0.33 -37.56 3.07
CA LEU A 459 -0.10 -36.27 3.61
C LEU A 459 -0.56 -36.47 5.06
N THR A 460 0.02 -35.71 5.98
CA THR A 460 -0.38 -35.74 7.39
C THR A 460 -1.15 -34.47 7.69
N ILE A 461 -2.36 -34.58 8.25
CA ILE A 461 -3.18 -33.42 8.62
C ILE A 461 -3.23 -33.35 10.15
N GLN A 462 -2.82 -32.22 10.72
CA GLN A 462 -2.81 -32.00 12.17
C GLN A 462 -3.40 -30.63 12.51
N CYS A 463 -4.08 -30.52 13.64
CA CYS A 463 -4.50 -29.22 14.16
C CYS A 463 -3.32 -28.60 14.92
N LYS A 464 -3.06 -27.31 14.71
CA LYS A 464 -2.12 -26.54 15.52
C LYS A 464 -2.53 -26.55 16.99
N LYS A 465 -1.54 -26.41 17.87
CA LYS A 465 -1.76 -26.28 19.31
C LYS A 465 -2.09 -24.83 19.63
N PHE A 466 -3.23 -24.61 20.28
CA PHE A 466 -3.68 -23.29 20.73
C PHE A 466 -3.64 -23.19 22.25
N LYS A 467 -3.25 -22.02 22.76
CA LYS A 467 -3.37 -21.66 24.17
C LYS A 467 -4.26 -20.42 24.28
N SER A 468 -5.29 -20.48 25.12
CA SER A 468 -6.31 -19.43 25.23
C SER A 468 -6.07 -18.51 26.43
N GLY A 469 -6.06 -17.20 26.20
CA GLY A 469 -6.18 -16.15 27.22
C GLY A 469 -7.64 -15.72 27.40
N LYS A 470 -8.42 -16.49 28.17
CA LYS A 470 -9.86 -16.24 28.40
C LYS A 470 -10.13 -15.09 29.40
N SER A 471 -9.16 -14.75 30.23
CA SER A 471 -9.22 -13.67 31.21
C SER A 471 -8.12 -12.64 30.96
N ILE A 472 -8.24 -11.49 31.60
CA ILE A 472 -7.25 -10.41 31.50
C ILE A 472 -5.83 -10.93 31.79
N ASN A 473 -4.89 -10.58 30.91
CA ASN A 473 -3.47 -10.95 30.98
C ASN A 473 -3.16 -12.46 30.84
N ALA A 474 -4.15 -13.34 30.73
CA ALA A 474 -3.91 -14.78 30.58
C ALA A 474 -3.22 -15.16 29.26
N ILE A 475 -3.16 -14.23 28.31
CA ILE A 475 -2.45 -14.41 27.04
C ILE A 475 -0.92 -14.51 27.21
N PHE A 476 -0.31 -13.86 28.22
CA PHE A 476 1.15 -13.86 28.37
C PHE A 476 1.70 -15.21 28.87
N PRO A 477 1.11 -15.86 29.90
CA PRO A 477 1.47 -17.24 30.24
C PRO A 477 1.27 -18.21 29.05
N ALA A 478 0.24 -17.98 28.24
CA ALA A 478 0.00 -18.76 27.03
C ALA A 478 1.11 -18.56 25.97
N CYS A 479 1.57 -17.32 25.76
CA CYS A 479 2.71 -17.01 24.90
C CYS A 479 4.00 -17.65 25.42
N ASN A 480 4.28 -17.52 26.73
CA ASN A 480 5.45 -18.11 27.35
C ASN A 480 5.53 -19.63 27.13
N SER A 481 4.40 -20.33 27.28
CA SER A 481 4.32 -21.76 27.00
C SER A 481 4.71 -22.10 25.55
N ILE A 482 4.17 -21.38 24.56
CA ILE A 482 4.47 -21.67 23.15
C ILE A 482 5.92 -21.31 22.79
N LEU A 483 6.41 -20.17 23.28
CA LEU A 483 7.80 -19.75 23.06
C LEU A 483 8.80 -20.72 23.69
N THR A 484 8.50 -21.24 24.89
CA THR A 484 9.30 -22.27 25.53
C THR A 484 9.28 -23.59 24.74
N ASP A 485 8.13 -23.98 24.18
CA ASP A 485 8.03 -25.17 23.31
C ASP A 485 8.85 -25.00 22.01
N ILE A 486 8.92 -23.78 21.47
CA ILE A 486 9.77 -23.42 20.33
C ILE A 486 11.25 -23.53 20.71
N GLU A 487 11.66 -22.90 21.82
CA GLU A 487 13.05 -22.91 22.31
C GLU A 487 13.55 -24.33 22.62
N ASN A 488 12.68 -25.18 23.17
CA ASN A 488 12.98 -26.60 23.42
C ASN A 488 12.92 -27.48 22.17
N GLY A 489 12.62 -26.90 21.00
CA GLY A 489 12.57 -27.62 19.73
C GLY A 489 11.49 -28.70 19.64
N LEU A 490 10.36 -28.53 20.34
CA LEU A 490 9.26 -29.51 20.37
C LEU A 490 8.45 -29.55 19.08
N TYR A 491 8.62 -28.56 18.21
CA TYR A 491 8.04 -28.53 16.88
C TYR A 491 8.96 -29.27 15.89
N PRO A 492 8.39 -30.07 14.97
CA PRO A 492 9.18 -30.76 13.95
C PRO A 492 9.66 -29.81 12.83
N TYR A 493 9.17 -28.57 12.79
CA TYR A 493 9.43 -27.59 11.74
C TYR A 493 9.93 -26.27 12.31
N GLU A 494 10.49 -25.44 11.44
CA GLU A 494 10.91 -24.08 11.76
C GLU A 494 9.72 -23.16 12.04
N THR A 495 9.88 -22.28 13.02
CA THR A 495 8.88 -21.29 13.42
C THR A 495 9.47 -19.88 13.35
N ASP A 496 8.67 -18.91 12.89
CA ASP A 496 9.12 -17.53 12.67
C ASP A 496 8.30 -16.50 13.47
N GLY A 497 7.58 -16.95 14.51
CA GLY A 497 6.85 -16.09 15.42
C GLY A 497 5.56 -16.71 15.98
N LEU A 498 4.58 -15.86 16.24
CA LEU A 498 3.30 -16.21 16.87
C LEU A 498 2.11 -15.65 16.08
N ILE A 499 0.98 -16.35 16.11
CA ILE A 499 -0.31 -15.89 15.58
C ILE A 499 -1.31 -15.75 16.71
N PHE A 500 -2.00 -14.62 16.74
CA PHE A 500 -3.06 -14.29 17.68
C PHE A 500 -4.40 -14.23 16.95
N THR A 501 -5.35 -15.01 17.45
CA THR A 501 -6.71 -15.12 16.90
C THR A 501 -7.70 -14.70 18.00
N PRO A 502 -8.66 -13.82 17.70
CA PRO A 502 -9.65 -13.41 18.68
C PRO A 502 -10.64 -14.56 18.95
N LEU A 503 -11.11 -14.69 20.19
CA LEU A 503 -11.96 -15.82 20.60
C LEU A 503 -13.41 -15.69 20.10
N LEU A 504 -13.94 -14.47 20.06
CA LEU A 504 -15.39 -14.25 19.98
C LEU A 504 -15.88 -13.97 18.57
N GLN A 505 -15.08 -13.31 17.74
CA GLN A 505 -15.50 -12.84 16.43
C GLN A 505 -15.45 -13.96 15.37
N GLY A 506 -16.39 -13.90 14.43
CA GLY A 506 -16.34 -14.68 13.19
C GLY A 506 -15.13 -14.33 12.33
N VAL A 507 -14.77 -15.20 11.39
CA VAL A 507 -13.61 -15.07 10.49
C VAL A 507 -13.64 -13.72 9.79
N GLY A 508 -12.64 -12.89 10.06
CA GLY A 508 -12.52 -11.58 9.44
C GLY A 508 -13.45 -10.49 10.02
N CYS A 509 -14.30 -10.79 11.00
CA CYS A 509 -15.25 -9.81 11.56
C CYS A 509 -14.59 -8.96 12.65
N ASN A 510 -14.89 -7.66 12.69
CA ASN A 510 -14.37 -6.73 13.68
C ASN A 510 -15.39 -6.36 14.77
N SER A 511 -16.63 -6.86 14.65
CA SER A 511 -17.68 -6.75 15.68
C SER A 511 -18.52 -8.03 15.69
N LEU A 512 -19.23 -8.27 16.80
CA LEU A 512 -20.09 -9.46 16.95
C LEU A 512 -21.29 -9.46 15.99
N ASP A 513 -21.75 -8.29 15.54
CA ASP A 513 -22.87 -8.15 14.61
C ASP A 513 -22.45 -8.16 13.12
N GLU A 514 -21.16 -8.29 12.81
CA GLU A 514 -20.66 -8.30 11.43
C GLU A 514 -20.69 -9.72 10.85
N VAL A 515 -21.14 -9.85 9.59
CA VAL A 515 -21.17 -11.13 8.85
C VAL A 515 -19.87 -11.32 8.06
N SER A 516 -19.34 -12.54 8.09
CA SER A 516 -18.09 -12.90 7.41
C SER A 516 -18.24 -12.94 5.89
N ILE A 517 -17.39 -12.21 5.18
CA ILE A 517 -17.37 -12.14 3.70
C ILE A 517 -16.30 -13.10 3.14
N PRO A 518 -16.62 -13.99 2.19
CA PRO A 518 -15.69 -15.04 1.69
C PRO A 518 -14.72 -14.49 0.65
N GLN A 519 -13.99 -13.44 1.01
CA GLN A 519 -13.03 -12.77 0.13
C GLN A 519 -11.76 -12.42 0.89
N LYS A 520 -10.67 -12.26 0.16
CA LYS A 520 -9.36 -11.87 0.70
C LYS A 520 -9.47 -10.49 1.34
N LYS A 521 -9.35 -10.43 2.66
CA LYS A 521 -9.29 -9.19 3.46
C LYS A 521 -8.22 -9.30 4.54
N THR A 522 -7.77 -8.17 5.06
CA THR A 522 -7.01 -8.13 6.30
C THR A 522 -8.00 -8.10 7.47
N TRP A 523 -7.71 -8.79 8.56
CA TRP A 523 -8.54 -8.86 9.75
C TRP A 523 -7.92 -8.04 10.87
N ASP A 524 -8.54 -6.91 11.20
CA ASP A 524 -8.00 -5.91 12.16
C ASP A 524 -7.82 -6.47 13.58
N LEU A 525 -8.54 -7.55 13.92
CA LEU A 525 -8.43 -8.24 15.20
C LEU A 525 -7.52 -9.48 15.16
N SER A 526 -6.99 -9.89 14.02
CA SER A 526 -6.03 -11.01 13.96
C SER A 526 -4.63 -10.46 13.87
N PHE A 527 -3.74 -10.88 14.79
CA PHE A 527 -2.36 -10.40 14.81
C PHE A 527 -1.37 -11.51 14.47
N LYS A 528 -0.28 -11.11 13.83
CA LYS A 528 0.95 -11.87 13.69
C LYS A 528 2.06 -11.10 14.39
N TRP A 529 2.86 -11.81 15.19
CA TRP A 529 4.08 -11.28 15.75
C TRP A 529 5.25 -12.06 15.15
N LYS A 530 6.32 -11.35 14.83
CA LYS A 530 7.61 -11.91 14.42
C LYS A 530 8.70 -11.31 15.29
N PRO A 531 9.75 -12.08 15.61
CA PRO A 531 10.99 -11.52 16.13
C PRO A 531 11.45 -10.31 15.28
N PRO A 532 11.91 -9.21 15.90
CA PRO A 532 12.25 -7.97 15.20
C PRO A 532 13.21 -8.15 14.01
N GLU A 533 14.15 -9.09 14.13
CA GLU A 533 15.14 -9.48 13.13
C GLU A 533 14.53 -10.06 11.86
N PHE A 534 13.29 -10.56 11.91
CA PHE A 534 12.57 -11.14 10.77
C PHE A 534 11.54 -10.19 10.14
N ASN A 535 11.49 -8.92 10.57
CA ASN A 535 10.63 -7.93 9.94
C ASN A 535 11.19 -7.49 8.59
N THR A 536 10.36 -7.55 7.56
CA THR A 536 10.73 -7.21 6.19
C THR A 536 9.68 -6.33 5.50
N ILE A 537 10.09 -5.61 4.47
CA ILE A 537 9.20 -4.86 3.58
C ILE A 537 9.54 -5.20 2.13
N ASP A 538 8.51 -5.52 1.34
CA ASP A 538 8.60 -5.74 -0.09
C ASP A 538 8.48 -4.40 -0.83
N PHE A 539 9.56 -3.95 -1.48
CA PHE A 539 9.59 -2.71 -2.26
C PHE A 539 9.70 -3.00 -3.76
N LEU A 540 9.00 -2.20 -4.58
CA LEU A 540 9.33 -2.05 -6.00
C LEU A 540 10.52 -1.10 -6.10
N ILE A 541 11.61 -1.55 -6.72
CA ILE A 541 12.83 -0.76 -6.82
C ILE A 541 12.88 0.01 -8.15
N THR A 542 13.35 1.25 -8.10
CA THR A 542 13.68 2.04 -9.28
C THR A 542 15.09 2.60 -9.17
N THR A 543 15.94 2.32 -10.15
CA THR A 543 17.31 2.83 -10.23
C THR A 543 17.33 4.31 -10.67
N ILE A 544 18.28 5.09 -10.15
CA ILE A 544 18.52 6.45 -10.64
C ILE A 544 19.27 6.38 -11.98
N LYS A 545 18.75 7.06 -12.99
CA LYS A 545 19.33 7.11 -14.33
C LYS A 545 20.16 8.38 -14.54
N SER A 546 21.22 8.27 -15.31
CA SER A 546 22.03 9.38 -15.84
C SER A 546 21.28 10.14 -16.94
N LYS A 547 21.87 11.24 -17.43
CA LYS A 547 21.30 12.02 -18.55
C LYS A 547 21.14 11.20 -19.83
N ASP A 548 21.97 10.18 -20.00
CA ASP A 548 21.99 9.30 -21.17
C ASP A 548 21.02 8.12 -21.04
N GLY A 549 20.37 7.96 -19.87
CA GLY A 549 19.37 6.92 -19.60
C GLY A 549 19.91 5.66 -18.92
N ASP A 550 21.23 5.54 -18.77
CA ASP A 550 21.89 4.41 -18.09
C ASP A 550 21.88 4.56 -16.56
N ASP A 551 21.97 3.44 -15.84
CA ASP A 551 22.05 3.44 -14.37
C ASP A 551 23.27 4.22 -13.87
N GLN A 552 23.04 5.15 -12.93
CA GLN A 552 24.12 5.90 -12.31
C GLN A 552 24.92 5.03 -11.33
N ILE A 553 26.23 4.88 -11.60
CA ILE A 553 27.19 4.19 -10.72
C ILE A 553 28.00 5.24 -9.94
N ASN A 554 28.12 5.04 -8.63
CA ASN A 554 28.86 5.91 -7.72
C ASN A 554 30.02 5.14 -7.05
N ASN A 555 31.03 5.86 -6.58
CA ASN A 555 32.21 5.29 -5.94
C ASN A 555 32.24 5.64 -4.43
N LEU A 556 32.59 4.67 -3.60
CA LEU A 556 32.84 4.81 -2.17
C LEU A 556 34.34 4.65 -1.91
N PHE A 557 34.96 5.67 -1.32
CA PHE A 557 36.37 5.67 -0.94
C PHE A 557 36.47 5.37 0.56
N LYS A 558 37.32 4.41 0.96
CA LYS A 558 37.65 4.19 2.37
C LYS A 558 38.70 5.19 2.81
N GLU A 559 38.44 5.96 3.86
CA GLU A 559 39.45 6.84 4.47
C GLU A 559 40.57 6.00 5.09
N GLY A 560 41.82 6.30 4.74
CA GLY A 560 43.00 5.84 5.49
C GLY A 560 44.00 4.90 4.81
N ASN A 561 43.92 4.61 3.49
CA ASN A 561 45.00 3.89 2.78
C ASN A 561 45.22 4.40 1.34
N ASN A 562 46.48 4.30 0.89
CA ASN A 562 47.04 4.83 -0.37
C ASN A 562 46.08 4.94 -1.56
N LEU A 563 45.97 6.15 -2.13
CA LEU A 563 45.23 6.50 -3.36
C LEU A 563 45.71 5.78 -4.65
N HIS A 564 46.72 4.91 -4.55
CA HIS A 564 47.34 4.23 -5.69
C HIS A 564 46.95 2.75 -5.84
N ASP A 565 46.08 2.21 -4.99
CA ASP A 565 45.60 0.82 -5.13
C ASP A 565 44.18 0.76 -5.73
N PRO A 566 44.01 0.39 -7.01
CA PRO A 566 42.70 0.30 -7.67
C PRO A 566 41.79 -0.78 -7.08
N THR A 567 42.28 -1.61 -6.14
CA THR A 567 41.46 -2.61 -5.44
C THR A 567 40.59 -2.06 -4.30
N ASN A 568 40.73 -0.77 -3.94
CA ASN A 568 40.05 -0.17 -2.78
C ASN A 568 38.80 0.69 -3.10
N VAL A 569 38.37 0.79 -4.36
CA VAL A 569 37.15 1.53 -4.73
C VAL A 569 35.94 0.60 -4.76
N GLN A 570 34.99 0.79 -3.83
CA GLN A 570 33.71 0.08 -3.86
C GLN A 570 32.68 0.86 -4.67
N GLN A 571 32.10 0.23 -5.68
CA GLN A 571 31.05 0.84 -6.50
C GLN A 571 29.66 0.54 -5.94
N PHE A 572 28.74 1.49 -6.07
CA PHE A 572 27.35 1.33 -5.65
C PHE A 572 26.36 2.05 -6.57
N LYS A 573 25.13 1.53 -6.62
CA LYS A 573 23.99 2.18 -7.28
C LYS A 573 23.02 2.73 -6.23
N ILE A 574 22.34 3.82 -6.57
CA ILE A 574 21.25 4.37 -5.75
C ILE A 574 19.93 3.85 -6.31
N ILE A 575 19.12 3.24 -5.44
CA ILE A 575 17.77 2.79 -5.74
C ILE A 575 16.75 3.56 -4.91
N GLN A 576 15.60 3.78 -5.52
CA GLN A 576 14.41 4.34 -4.92
C GLN A 576 13.44 3.21 -4.55
N LEU A 577 13.11 3.11 -3.28
CA LEU A 577 12.18 2.14 -2.70
C LEU A 577 10.75 2.67 -2.80
N ARG A 578 9.88 1.95 -3.52
CA ARG A 578 8.50 2.34 -3.77
C ARG A 578 7.51 1.32 -3.22
N CYS A 579 6.36 1.82 -2.75
CA CYS A 579 5.23 1.01 -2.28
C CYS A 579 3.99 1.30 -3.13
N GLY A 580 3.05 0.36 -3.12
CA GLY A 580 1.76 0.58 -3.75
C GLY A 580 0.89 1.53 -2.94
N PHE A 581 0.39 2.58 -3.59
CA PHE A 581 -0.29 3.69 -2.95
C PHE A 581 -1.62 4.01 -3.63
N ASP A 582 -2.69 4.10 -2.83
CA ASP A 582 -4.01 4.56 -3.24
C ASP A 582 -4.35 5.82 -2.46
N GLU A 583 -4.49 6.97 -3.13
CA GLU A 583 -4.84 8.23 -2.47
C GLU A 583 -6.14 8.14 -1.65
N LYS A 584 -7.11 7.32 -2.09
CA LYS A 584 -8.39 7.15 -1.38
C LYS A 584 -8.22 6.41 -0.05
N LYS A 585 -7.23 5.52 0.04
CA LYS A 585 -6.98 4.68 1.24
C LYS A 585 -5.84 5.18 2.12
N HIS A 586 -4.83 5.81 1.52
CA HIS A 586 -3.56 6.13 2.18
C HIS A 586 -3.34 7.64 2.38
N GLY A 587 -4.26 8.49 1.91
CA GLY A 587 -4.19 9.95 2.08
C GLY A 587 -3.30 10.64 1.05
N PHE A 588 -2.69 11.76 1.43
CA PHE A 588 -1.72 12.50 0.59
C PHE A 588 -0.29 12.14 0.99
N ILE A 589 0.61 12.02 0.01
CA ILE A 589 2.01 11.63 0.29
C ILE A 589 2.70 12.69 1.17
N ASN A 590 2.55 13.97 0.82
CA ASN A 590 3.11 15.09 1.56
C ASN A 590 2.19 16.33 1.42
N PRO A 591 1.12 16.42 2.24
CA PRO A 591 0.12 17.47 2.09
C PRO A 591 0.68 18.86 2.41
N PHE A 592 1.65 18.95 3.33
CA PHE A 592 2.32 20.22 3.64
C PHE A 592 3.09 20.74 2.43
N ASP A 593 3.93 19.90 1.81
CA ASP A 593 4.70 20.33 0.64
C ASP A 593 3.82 20.65 -0.57
N ASN A 594 2.63 20.03 -0.69
CA ASN A 594 1.66 20.41 -1.71
C ASN A 594 1.14 21.84 -1.51
N ILE A 595 0.85 22.25 -0.27
CA ILE A 595 0.43 23.63 0.04
C ILE A 595 1.62 24.59 -0.12
N TYR A 596 2.80 24.23 0.40
CA TYR A 596 4.02 25.01 0.31
C TYR A 596 4.39 25.36 -1.14
N ASN A 597 4.26 24.40 -2.07
CA ASN A 597 4.59 24.56 -3.49
C ASN A 597 3.42 24.97 -4.39
N ASP A 598 2.22 25.20 -3.84
CA ASP A 598 0.97 25.44 -4.60
C ASP A 598 0.63 24.31 -5.60
N THR A 599 1.02 23.07 -5.27
CA THR A 599 0.69 21.87 -6.05
C THR A 599 -0.69 21.36 -5.64
N LEU A 600 -1.73 22.13 -5.95
CA LEU A 600 -3.10 21.86 -5.51
C LEU A 600 -3.83 20.92 -6.49
N PRO A 601 -4.63 19.96 -5.98
CA PRO A 601 -5.36 19.03 -6.83
C PRO A 601 -6.52 19.72 -7.57
N SER A 602 -6.79 19.30 -8.81
CA SER A 602 -7.87 19.83 -9.64
C SER A 602 -9.21 19.12 -9.35
N ALA A 603 -10.33 19.83 -9.51
CA ALA A 603 -11.67 19.24 -9.39
C ALA A 603 -12.07 18.39 -10.62
N THR A 604 -11.28 18.39 -11.69
CA THR A 604 -11.60 17.73 -12.96
C THR A 604 -11.16 16.26 -13.04
N ASP A 605 -10.34 15.77 -12.10
CA ASP A 605 -9.82 14.39 -12.07
C ASP A 605 -10.59 13.46 -11.09
N LEU A 606 -11.91 13.63 -10.96
CA LEU A 606 -12.71 12.78 -10.07
C LEU A 606 -12.91 11.34 -10.62
N ASP A 607 -12.71 11.15 -11.92
CA ASP A 607 -13.00 9.90 -12.66
C ASP A 607 -11.76 9.06 -13.00
N ASP A 608 -10.57 9.37 -12.47
CA ASP A 608 -9.42 8.47 -12.66
C ASP A 608 -9.58 7.21 -11.79
N GLU A 609 -10.12 6.16 -12.41
CA GLU A 609 -10.32 4.84 -11.80
C GLU A 609 -8.97 4.12 -11.46
N ASN A 610 -7.82 4.66 -11.89
CA ASN A 610 -6.49 4.10 -11.63
C ASN A 610 -5.77 4.73 -10.42
N THR A 611 -6.41 4.74 -9.24
CA THR A 611 -5.83 5.39 -8.06
C THR A 611 -4.62 4.67 -7.44
N TYR A 612 -4.44 3.37 -7.69
CA TYR A 612 -3.32 2.59 -7.13
C TYR A 612 -2.07 2.69 -8.00
N LYS A 613 -1.03 3.36 -7.48
CA LYS A 613 0.23 3.65 -8.18
C LYS A 613 1.45 3.41 -7.27
N PRO A 614 2.63 3.08 -7.83
CA PRO A 614 3.86 3.00 -7.05
C PRO A 614 4.36 4.40 -6.68
N VAL A 615 4.69 4.62 -5.41
CA VAL A 615 5.23 5.90 -4.93
C VAL A 615 6.39 5.68 -3.96
N PRO A 616 7.37 6.59 -3.87
CA PRO A 616 8.42 6.51 -2.85
C PRO A 616 7.86 6.34 -1.44
N PHE A 617 8.52 5.48 -0.65
CA PHE A 617 8.11 5.19 0.73
C PHE A 617 8.66 6.21 1.72
N TYR A 618 7.80 7.15 2.13
CA TYR A 618 8.08 8.09 3.22
C TYR A 618 7.37 7.62 4.50
N PRO A 619 8.06 6.99 5.45
CA PRO A 619 7.42 6.53 6.67
C PRO A 619 6.79 7.66 7.49
N THR A 620 5.83 7.28 8.33
CA THR A 620 5.07 8.21 9.20
C THR A 620 5.55 8.22 10.63
N ASN A 621 5.84 7.05 11.22
CA ASN A 621 6.34 6.95 12.58
C ASN A 621 7.39 5.83 12.73
N PRO A 622 8.66 6.16 12.98
CA PRO A 622 9.22 7.52 12.95
C PRO A 622 9.15 8.10 11.52
N SER A 623 8.96 9.41 11.40
CA SER A 623 8.97 10.07 10.09
C SER A 623 10.40 10.25 9.60
N ASP A 624 10.69 9.82 8.37
CA ASP A 624 11.97 10.03 7.73
C ASP A 624 11.75 10.27 6.22
N SER A 625 12.30 11.39 5.72
CA SER A 625 12.14 11.82 4.34
C SER A 625 13.10 11.11 3.37
N GLN A 626 14.14 10.45 3.89
CA GLN A 626 15.22 9.84 3.12
C GLN A 626 15.19 8.31 3.10
N THR A 627 14.32 7.66 3.88
CA THR A 627 14.18 6.18 3.93
C THR A 627 13.94 5.53 2.58
N HIS A 628 13.29 6.25 1.66
CA HIS A 628 13.03 5.77 0.30
C HIS A 628 14.29 5.64 -0.58
N LEU A 629 15.44 6.17 -0.15
CA LEU A 629 16.71 6.10 -0.89
C LEU A 629 17.62 5.06 -0.25
N CYS A 630 18.05 4.08 -1.04
CA CYS A 630 18.92 3.01 -0.61
C CYS A 630 20.12 2.87 -1.55
N HIS A 631 21.30 2.65 -0.97
CA HIS A 631 22.54 2.42 -1.69
C HIS A 631 22.87 0.92 -1.71
N ILE A 632 23.05 0.37 -2.90
CA ILE A 632 23.39 -1.05 -3.09
C ILE A 632 24.82 -1.16 -3.61
N ILE A 633 25.69 -1.76 -2.81
CA ILE A 633 27.07 -2.10 -3.22
C ILE A 633 27.03 -3.14 -4.34
N LEU A 634 27.79 -2.90 -5.41
CA LEU A 634 27.90 -3.81 -6.53
C LEU A 634 28.89 -4.94 -6.23
N LYS A 635 28.53 -6.16 -6.60
CA LYS A 635 29.35 -7.37 -6.46
C LYS A 635 29.59 -8.01 -7.83
N LYS A 636 30.73 -8.67 -8.00
CA LYS A 636 31.03 -9.40 -9.24
C LYS A 636 30.16 -10.66 -9.36
N ASP A 637 29.52 -10.85 -10.50
CA ASP A 637 28.82 -12.08 -10.86
C ASP A 637 29.78 -13.17 -11.37
N SER A 638 29.23 -14.31 -11.80
CA SER A 638 30.00 -15.43 -12.35
C SER A 638 30.77 -15.10 -13.63
N ASN A 639 30.39 -14.03 -14.34
CA ASN A 639 31.08 -13.53 -15.51
C ASN A 639 32.10 -12.42 -15.18
N GLY A 640 32.17 -12.00 -13.91
CA GLY A 640 33.07 -10.95 -13.43
C GLY A 640 32.48 -9.54 -13.48
N ASP A 641 31.21 -9.38 -13.85
CA ASP A 641 30.55 -8.08 -14.01
C ASP A 641 29.97 -7.57 -12.68
N TYR A 642 30.05 -6.27 -12.44
CA TYR A 642 29.52 -5.63 -11.22
C TYR A 642 27.99 -5.49 -11.27
N GLN A 643 27.29 -6.24 -10.42
CA GLN A 643 25.83 -6.32 -10.38
C GLN A 643 25.26 -6.01 -8.99
N MET A 644 23.98 -5.62 -8.94
CA MET A 644 23.20 -5.57 -7.71
C MET A 644 22.73 -6.99 -7.35
N MET A 645 22.97 -7.41 -6.11
CA MET A 645 22.65 -8.77 -5.66
C MET A 645 21.92 -8.78 -4.32
N THR A 646 20.99 -9.72 -4.15
CA THR A 646 20.39 -10.07 -2.86
C THR A 646 21.38 -10.83 -1.96
N GLU A 647 21.01 -11.02 -0.69
CA GLU A 647 21.81 -11.76 0.30
C GLU A 647 22.09 -13.21 -0.12
N ASP A 648 21.13 -13.84 -0.82
CA ASP A 648 21.28 -15.18 -1.42
C ASP A 648 22.15 -15.22 -2.70
N GLY A 649 22.70 -14.08 -3.13
CA GLY A 649 23.54 -13.97 -4.33
C GLY A 649 22.78 -13.79 -5.64
N THR A 650 21.45 -13.70 -5.62
CA THR A 650 20.66 -13.51 -6.85
C THR A 650 20.80 -12.09 -7.40
N VAL A 651 21.16 -11.98 -8.69
CA VAL A 651 21.24 -10.69 -9.38
C VAL A 651 19.84 -10.12 -9.62
N PHE A 652 19.65 -8.83 -9.35
CA PHE A 652 18.41 -8.12 -9.61
C PHE A 652 18.62 -6.81 -10.38
N TYR A 653 17.56 -6.36 -11.04
CA TYR A 653 17.58 -5.19 -11.92
C TYR A 653 16.44 -4.23 -11.59
N ASP A 654 16.46 -3.08 -12.24
CA ASP A 654 15.39 -2.08 -12.22
C ASP A 654 13.98 -2.71 -12.40
N ASN A 655 12.96 -2.12 -11.77
CA ASN A 655 11.57 -2.59 -11.84
C ASN A 655 11.37 -4.04 -11.37
N THR A 656 12.08 -4.41 -10.30
CA THR A 656 11.95 -5.70 -9.61
C THR A 656 11.41 -5.48 -8.20
N ILE A 657 10.54 -6.39 -7.72
CA ILE A 657 10.03 -6.35 -6.35
C ILE A 657 10.93 -7.22 -5.48
N ILE A 658 11.49 -6.62 -4.44
CA ILE A 658 12.49 -7.24 -3.57
C ILE A 658 12.05 -7.12 -2.13
N GLU A 659 12.24 -8.18 -1.36
CA GLU A 659 12.05 -8.19 0.08
C GLU A 659 13.31 -7.67 0.78
N PHE A 660 13.16 -6.63 1.59
CA PHE A 660 14.26 -6.02 2.34
C PHE A 660 14.09 -6.21 3.85
N LYS A 661 15.20 -6.46 4.56
CA LYS A 661 15.32 -6.27 6.01
C LYS A 661 15.98 -4.92 6.32
N TYR A 662 15.82 -4.46 7.54
CA TYR A 662 16.38 -3.19 8.01
C TYR A 662 17.39 -3.40 9.15
N GLU A 663 18.63 -2.96 8.96
CA GLU A 663 19.71 -3.08 9.94
C GLU A 663 20.12 -1.71 10.48
N HIS A 664 19.80 -1.45 11.76
CA HIS A 664 20.07 -0.16 12.43
C HIS A 664 21.56 0.18 12.56
N SER A 665 22.43 -0.83 12.60
CA SER A 665 23.88 -0.68 12.78
C SER A 665 24.60 -0.16 11.52
N LYS A 666 23.93 -0.15 10.36
CA LYS A 666 24.54 0.29 9.10
C LYS A 666 24.49 1.82 8.95
N PRO A 667 25.43 2.42 8.18
CA PRO A 667 25.36 3.84 7.83
C PRO A 667 24.05 4.22 7.13
N ASN A 668 23.69 5.51 7.19
CA ASN A 668 22.52 6.03 6.48
C ASN A 668 22.56 5.67 4.98
N HIS A 669 21.39 5.40 4.39
CA HIS A 669 21.18 4.83 3.05
C HIS A 669 21.61 3.37 2.83
N PHE A 670 22.42 2.77 3.73
CA PHE A 670 22.82 1.36 3.65
C PHE A 670 22.07 0.44 4.63
N LYS A 671 21.04 0.97 5.31
CA LYS A 671 20.26 0.23 6.33
C LYS A 671 19.33 -0.82 5.74
N TRP A 672 18.88 -0.63 4.49
CA TRP A 672 18.06 -1.61 3.79
C TRP A 672 18.94 -2.67 3.12
N ILE A 673 18.73 -3.93 3.48
CA ILE A 673 19.47 -5.07 2.92
C ILE A 673 18.51 -5.93 2.07
N PRO A 674 18.77 -6.13 0.77
CA PRO A 674 17.93 -6.95 -0.10
C PRO A 674 18.12 -8.44 0.23
N ILE A 675 17.06 -9.14 0.65
CA ILE A 675 17.14 -10.55 1.06
C ILE A 675 16.84 -11.47 -0.11
N LYS A 676 15.71 -11.25 -0.80
CA LYS A 676 15.25 -12.11 -1.90
C LYS A 676 14.38 -11.38 -2.91
N ILE A 677 14.39 -11.87 -4.15
CA ILE A 677 13.49 -11.41 -5.19
C ILE A 677 12.11 -12.05 -4.99
N ARG A 678 11.06 -11.22 -4.99
CA ARG A 678 9.66 -11.69 -4.97
C ARG A 678 9.19 -11.96 -6.39
N ASN A 679 9.63 -13.09 -6.95
CA ASN A 679 9.32 -13.49 -8.34
C ASN A 679 7.81 -13.54 -8.61
N ASP A 680 7.03 -14.03 -7.64
CA ASP A 680 5.56 -14.03 -7.66
C ASP A 680 5.00 -12.63 -7.95
N LYS A 681 5.45 -11.62 -7.21
CA LYS A 681 4.97 -10.24 -7.33
C LYS A 681 5.55 -9.55 -8.56
N THR A 682 6.83 -9.81 -8.85
CA THR A 682 7.53 -9.21 -9.98
C THR A 682 6.92 -9.66 -11.32
N ASP A 683 6.56 -10.93 -11.45
CA ASP A 683 5.89 -11.45 -12.64
C ASP A 683 4.51 -10.81 -12.83
N GLU A 684 3.75 -10.60 -11.76
CA GLU A 684 2.47 -9.89 -11.82
C GLU A 684 2.67 -8.45 -12.33
N PHE A 685 3.63 -7.71 -11.76
CA PHE A 685 3.97 -6.36 -12.18
C PHE A 685 4.38 -6.30 -13.66
N ARG A 686 5.27 -7.19 -14.11
CA ARG A 686 5.75 -7.26 -15.51
C ARG A 686 4.67 -7.67 -16.51
N LYS A 687 3.62 -8.35 -16.06
CA LYS A 687 2.40 -8.65 -16.84
C LYS A 687 1.41 -7.47 -16.89
N GLY A 688 1.74 -6.34 -16.28
CA GLY A 688 0.89 -5.14 -16.22
C GLY A 688 -0.17 -5.19 -15.11
N LEU A 689 -0.11 -6.16 -14.18
CA LEU A 689 -0.96 -6.16 -13.00
C LEU A 689 -0.45 -5.13 -11.99
N LYS A 690 -1.37 -4.53 -11.22
CA LYS A 690 -1.03 -3.48 -10.25
C LYS A 690 -0.49 -4.02 -8.92
N ASN A 691 0.60 -4.79 -8.99
CA ASN A 691 1.35 -5.21 -7.81
C ASN A 691 2.65 -4.40 -7.73
N PHE A 692 2.87 -3.70 -6.61
CA PHE A 692 4.01 -2.79 -6.44
C PHE A 692 4.75 -3.09 -5.11
N GLY A 693 4.72 -4.34 -4.65
CA GLY A 693 5.24 -4.74 -3.34
C GLY A 693 4.17 -4.60 -2.25
N ASN A 694 4.58 -4.20 -1.04
CA ASN A 694 3.61 -3.94 0.03
C ASN A 694 2.76 -2.69 -0.29
N ALA A 695 1.50 -2.74 0.14
CA ALA A 695 0.67 -1.54 0.21
C ALA A 695 1.24 -0.57 1.25
N TYR A 696 1.10 0.73 1.01
CA TYR A 696 1.74 1.78 1.81
C TYR A 696 1.47 1.67 3.32
N HIS A 697 0.22 1.40 3.71
CA HIS A 697 -0.15 1.23 5.13
C HIS A 697 0.50 -0.01 5.77
N VAL A 698 0.68 -1.10 4.99
CA VAL A 698 1.39 -2.31 5.45
C VAL A 698 2.87 -2.00 5.65
N ALA A 699 3.49 -1.29 4.70
CA ALA A 699 4.88 -0.86 4.83
C ALA A 699 5.08 0.07 6.04
N ASN A 700 4.18 1.03 6.28
CA ASN A 700 4.19 1.86 7.49
C ASN A 700 4.03 1.04 8.78
N SER A 701 3.12 0.05 8.78
CA SER A 701 2.94 -0.83 9.95
C SER A 701 4.21 -1.63 10.25
N ASN A 702 4.87 -2.18 9.22
CA ASN A 702 6.12 -2.91 9.40
C ASN A 702 7.25 -1.96 9.83
N TRP A 703 7.32 -0.75 9.26
CA TRP A 703 8.28 0.28 9.66
C TRP A 703 8.15 0.68 11.13
N TYR A 704 6.91 0.85 11.61
CA TYR A 704 6.64 1.12 13.01
C TYR A 704 7.13 -0.04 13.88
N SER A 705 6.83 -1.28 13.52
CA SER A 705 7.29 -2.48 14.25
C SER A 705 8.81 -2.68 14.22
N ILE A 706 9.51 -2.20 13.18
CA ILE A 706 10.98 -2.21 13.12
C ILE A 706 11.60 -1.27 14.16
N HIS A 707 10.99 -0.10 14.39
CA HIS A 707 11.51 0.92 15.31
C HIS A 707 10.95 0.82 16.73
N ASN A 708 9.76 0.23 16.86
CA ASN A 708 9.05 0.01 18.12
C ASN A 708 8.73 -1.49 18.28
N PRO A 709 9.76 -2.35 18.35
CA PRO A 709 9.56 -3.79 18.37
C PRO A 709 8.86 -4.26 19.64
N VAL A 710 7.93 -5.21 19.49
CA VAL A 710 7.43 -6.00 20.61
C VAL A 710 8.46 -7.08 20.92
N ASN A 711 9.19 -6.92 22.02
CA ASN A 711 10.19 -7.90 22.45
C ASN A 711 9.53 -9.21 22.92
N VAL A 712 10.24 -10.32 22.76
CA VAL A 712 9.88 -11.65 23.27
C VAL A 712 9.55 -11.60 24.76
N ASP A 713 10.36 -10.87 25.54
CA ASP A 713 10.17 -10.76 26.99
C ASP A 713 8.81 -10.14 27.35
N PHE A 714 8.36 -9.12 26.58
CA PHE A 714 7.04 -8.51 26.78
C PHE A 714 5.92 -9.51 26.58
N LEU A 715 6.08 -10.44 25.64
CA LEU A 715 5.09 -11.49 25.37
C LEU A 715 5.15 -12.62 26.39
N LYS A 716 6.33 -12.94 26.94
CA LYS A 716 6.48 -13.98 27.99
C LYS A 716 5.90 -13.52 29.33
N THR A 717 6.14 -12.28 29.74
CA THR A 717 5.82 -11.79 31.09
C THR A 717 4.58 -10.89 31.13
N GLY A 718 4.35 -10.08 30.10
CA GLY A 718 3.35 -9.00 30.14
C GLY A 718 3.76 -7.79 30.99
N GLU A 719 5.03 -7.77 31.45
CA GLU A 719 5.63 -6.74 32.31
C GLU A 719 6.64 -5.89 31.54
N ASN A 720 7.05 -4.75 32.13
CA ASN A 720 8.05 -3.81 31.56
C ASN A 720 7.74 -3.35 30.13
N ILE A 721 6.47 -3.41 29.73
CA ILE A 721 6.03 -2.91 28.43
C ILE A 721 6.13 -1.39 28.47
N PRO A 722 6.90 -0.75 27.58
CA PRO A 722 7.01 0.69 27.54
C PRO A 722 5.61 1.31 27.44
N SER A 723 5.31 2.23 28.34
CA SER A 723 4.29 3.22 28.06
C SER A 723 4.81 3.99 26.86
N ILE A 724 4.36 3.62 25.66
CA ILE A 724 4.31 4.59 24.58
C ILE A 724 3.47 5.70 25.20
N GLU A 725 4.10 6.81 25.56
CA GLU A 725 3.40 8.08 25.52
C GLU A 725 2.87 8.10 24.10
N SER A 726 1.61 7.65 23.90
CA SER A 726 0.96 7.75 22.60
C SER A 726 1.24 9.17 22.19
N ASP A 727 2.00 9.39 21.11
CA ASP A 727 2.58 10.70 20.80
C ASP A 727 1.64 11.78 21.31
N GLN A 728 2.10 12.62 22.25
CA GLN A 728 1.29 13.72 22.79
C GLN A 728 0.68 14.55 21.64
N ASP A 729 1.21 14.39 20.43
CA ASP A 729 0.76 14.93 19.15
C ASP A 729 -0.61 14.42 18.62
N VAL A 730 -1.13 13.25 19.03
CA VAL A 730 -2.44 12.76 18.52
C VAL A 730 -3.58 13.24 19.41
N TYR A 731 -4.03 14.47 19.14
CA TYR A 731 -5.15 15.15 19.82
C TYR A 731 -6.54 14.63 19.40
N TYR A 732 -6.63 13.77 18.38
CA TYR A 732 -7.91 13.23 17.87
C TYR A 732 -7.86 11.72 17.63
N ASN A 733 -8.37 10.92 18.57
CA ASN A 733 -8.55 9.48 18.38
C ASN A 733 -10.01 9.18 17.96
N ARG A 734 -10.24 8.76 16.72
CA ARG A 734 -11.61 8.56 16.14
C ARG A 734 -11.99 7.09 15.96
N ASN A 735 -11.64 6.24 16.91
CA ASN A 735 -11.88 4.79 16.76
C ASN A 735 -13.22 4.26 17.30
N SER A 736 -14.12 5.09 17.84
CA SER A 736 -15.50 4.63 18.14
C SER A 736 -16.52 5.15 17.10
N LYS A 737 -17.13 4.23 16.34
CA LYS A 737 -18.27 4.52 15.44
C LYS A 737 -19.54 5.00 16.19
N LEU A 738 -19.56 4.91 17.51
CA LEU A 738 -20.61 5.43 18.39
C LEU A 738 -20.03 6.55 19.26
N SER A 739 -20.58 7.77 19.14
CA SER A 739 -20.27 8.93 19.99
C SER A 739 -21.56 9.37 20.67
N PHE A 740 -21.54 9.46 22.01
CA PHE A 740 -22.72 9.83 22.81
C PHE A 740 -22.95 11.34 22.92
N THR A 741 -22.03 12.16 22.38
CA THR A 741 -21.99 13.62 22.44
C THR A 741 -22.17 14.31 21.07
N GLU A 742 -22.76 13.60 20.09
CA GLU A 742 -22.94 14.12 18.72
C GLU A 742 -23.77 15.43 18.67
N ALA A 743 -24.82 15.55 19.48
CA ALA A 743 -25.68 16.73 19.49
C ALA A 743 -24.96 17.94 20.09
N LEU A 744 -24.19 17.74 21.16
CA LEU A 744 -23.27 18.74 21.74
C LEU A 744 -22.32 19.29 20.68
N ARG A 745 -21.60 18.40 19.99
CA ARG A 745 -20.63 18.79 18.96
C ARG A 745 -21.29 19.51 17.79
N HIS A 746 -22.49 19.09 17.37
CA HIS A 746 -23.26 19.82 16.37
C HIS A 746 -23.59 21.23 16.82
N PHE A 747 -24.02 21.43 18.06
CA PHE A 747 -24.29 22.77 18.62
C PHE A 747 -23.03 23.65 18.67
N HIS A 748 -21.93 23.17 19.24
CA HIS A 748 -20.67 23.93 19.29
C HIS A 748 -20.17 24.30 17.89
N ASN A 749 -20.19 23.34 16.97
CA ASN A 749 -19.61 23.53 15.64
C ASN A 749 -20.52 24.32 14.69
N ARG A 750 -21.81 23.98 14.59
CA ARG A 750 -22.73 24.53 13.58
C ARG A 750 -23.50 25.76 14.02
N VAL A 751 -23.51 26.07 15.33
CA VAL A 751 -24.23 27.21 15.89
C VAL A 751 -23.25 28.19 16.50
N VAL A 752 -22.50 27.78 17.53
CA VAL A 752 -21.62 28.70 18.28
C VAL A 752 -20.48 29.20 17.39
N LYS A 753 -19.56 28.31 17.00
CA LYS A 753 -18.39 28.70 16.17
C LYS A 753 -18.81 29.31 14.83
N TYR A 754 -19.89 28.81 14.24
CA TYR A 754 -20.45 29.38 13.02
C TYR A 754 -20.86 30.84 13.20
N ALA A 755 -21.60 31.15 14.27
CA ALA A 755 -22.05 32.50 14.58
C ALA A 755 -20.89 33.46 14.89
N LEU A 756 -19.87 32.99 15.61
CA LEU A 756 -18.68 33.81 15.92
C LEU A 756 -17.91 34.17 14.65
N ILE A 757 -17.48 33.15 13.88
CA ILE A 757 -16.65 33.38 12.69
C ILE A 757 -17.43 34.15 11.63
N ASN A 758 -18.63 33.69 11.26
CA ASN A 758 -19.39 34.35 10.18
C ASN A 758 -19.99 35.69 10.63
N GLY A 759 -20.21 35.89 11.93
CA GLY A 759 -20.75 37.14 12.47
C GLY A 759 -19.77 38.29 12.27
N VAL A 760 -18.49 38.09 12.62
CA VAL A 760 -17.46 39.15 12.55
C VAL A 760 -16.77 39.25 11.19
N SER A 761 -16.91 38.23 10.33
CA SER A 761 -16.23 38.18 9.02
C SER A 761 -16.93 38.98 7.93
N LYS A 762 -16.13 39.61 7.08
CA LYS A 762 -16.54 40.11 5.76
C LYS A 762 -15.87 39.28 4.65
N PRO A 763 -16.49 39.15 3.46
CA PRO A 763 -15.87 38.45 2.35
C PRO A 763 -14.49 39.06 2.01
N SER A 764 -13.52 38.19 1.78
CA SER A 764 -12.10 38.52 1.54
C SER A 764 -11.28 38.91 2.76
N ASP A 765 -11.84 38.88 3.98
CA ASP A 765 -11.07 39.07 5.20
C ASP A 765 -9.99 37.99 5.37
N THR A 766 -8.92 38.33 6.11
CA THR A 766 -7.86 37.41 6.50
C THR A 766 -8.01 37.00 7.97
N LEU A 767 -7.68 35.75 8.28
CA LEU A 767 -7.80 35.21 9.64
C LEU A 767 -6.48 34.55 10.09
N ILE A 768 -6.09 34.80 11.34
CA ILE A 768 -5.07 34.01 12.05
C ILE A 768 -5.75 33.13 13.10
N ASP A 769 -5.40 31.85 13.18
CA ASP A 769 -5.87 30.93 14.21
C ASP A 769 -4.68 30.43 15.03
N PHE A 770 -4.69 30.70 16.34
CA PHE A 770 -3.56 30.44 17.24
C PHE A 770 -3.49 28.99 17.76
N ALA A 771 -4.52 28.19 17.52
CA ALA A 771 -4.60 26.79 17.93
C ALA A 771 -5.51 26.04 16.94
N VAL A 772 -5.03 25.94 15.69
CA VAL A 772 -5.86 25.55 14.54
C VAL A 772 -6.29 24.08 14.56
N GLY A 773 -5.58 23.24 15.31
CA GLY A 773 -5.75 21.79 15.36
C GLY A 773 -5.70 21.19 13.95
N LYS A 774 -6.55 20.19 13.70
CA LYS A 774 -6.74 19.58 12.38
C LYS A 774 -7.66 20.41 11.47
N ALA A 775 -7.61 21.75 11.55
CA ALA A 775 -8.46 22.69 10.80
C ALA A 775 -9.97 22.37 10.87
N GLY A 776 -10.50 22.10 12.08
CA GLY A 776 -11.92 21.77 12.28
C GLY A 776 -12.89 22.88 11.86
N ASP A 777 -12.38 24.10 11.74
CA ASP A 777 -13.12 25.30 11.37
C ASP A 777 -13.08 25.65 9.87
N LEU A 778 -12.41 24.83 9.04
CA LEU A 778 -12.30 25.00 7.59
C LEU A 778 -13.62 25.28 6.87
N SER A 779 -14.67 24.51 7.17
CA SER A 779 -16.00 24.73 6.59
C SER A 779 -16.53 26.14 6.87
N LYS A 780 -16.27 26.71 8.04
CA LYS A 780 -16.74 28.04 8.46
C LYS A 780 -15.96 29.13 7.76
N TRP A 781 -14.65 28.94 7.57
CA TRP A 781 -13.82 29.85 6.77
C TRP A 781 -14.30 29.92 5.32
N ILE A 782 -14.71 28.77 4.75
CA ILE A 782 -15.32 28.71 3.40
C ILE A 782 -16.65 29.48 3.37
N TYR A 783 -17.55 29.26 4.33
CA TYR A 783 -18.83 29.98 4.38
C TYR A 783 -18.66 31.50 4.57
N ALA A 784 -17.69 31.91 5.39
CA ALA A 784 -17.35 33.31 5.62
C ALA A 784 -16.67 33.97 4.41
N LYS A 785 -16.29 33.20 3.38
CA LYS A 785 -15.60 33.65 2.16
C LYS A 785 -14.30 34.40 2.49
N LEU A 786 -13.53 33.89 3.45
CA LEU A 786 -12.22 34.45 3.77
C LEU A 786 -11.28 34.34 2.56
N SER A 787 -10.32 35.27 2.44
CA SER A 787 -9.32 35.21 1.37
C SER A 787 -8.11 34.37 1.76
N PHE A 788 -7.70 34.44 3.03
CA PHE A 788 -6.51 33.76 3.54
C PHE A 788 -6.67 33.41 5.02
N VAL A 789 -6.25 32.19 5.39
CA VAL A 789 -6.19 31.72 6.78
C VAL A 789 -4.77 31.28 7.13
N TYR A 790 -4.21 31.87 8.18
CA TYR A 790 -2.92 31.48 8.75
C TYR A 790 -3.15 30.71 10.05
N GLY A 791 -2.94 29.39 10.06
CA GLY A 791 -3.20 28.55 11.21
C GLY A 791 -1.93 28.04 11.87
N LEU A 792 -1.88 28.13 13.20
CA LEU A 792 -0.75 27.71 14.03
C LEU A 792 -1.22 26.62 15.00
N ASP A 793 -0.45 25.56 15.15
CA ASP A 793 -0.70 24.54 16.18
C ASP A 793 0.61 24.01 16.74
N ILE A 794 0.60 23.62 18.02
CA ILE A 794 1.79 23.09 18.68
C ILE A 794 2.13 21.68 18.17
N SER A 795 1.10 20.88 17.82
CA SER A 795 1.27 19.51 17.35
C SER A 795 1.56 19.46 15.87
N LYS A 796 2.66 18.78 15.52
CA LYS A 796 3.02 18.53 14.12
C LYS A 796 2.01 17.62 13.42
N ASP A 797 1.48 16.60 14.12
CA ASP A 797 0.45 15.70 13.57
C ASP A 797 -0.81 16.46 13.18
N ASN A 798 -1.23 17.43 14.00
CA ASN A 798 -2.40 18.26 13.69
C ASN A 798 -2.26 18.99 12.35
N ILE A 799 -1.04 19.39 11.97
CA ILE A 799 -0.76 20.09 10.71
C ILE A 799 -0.50 19.10 9.56
N GLU A 800 0.47 18.20 9.72
CA GLU A 800 1.08 17.43 8.65
C GLU A 800 0.52 16.01 8.46
N ASN A 801 -0.40 15.55 9.32
CA ASN A 801 -0.97 14.21 9.17
C ASN A 801 -1.59 14.02 7.78
N ARG A 802 -1.17 12.94 7.12
CA ARG A 802 -1.42 12.66 5.70
C ARG A 802 -2.87 12.33 5.39
N ILE A 803 -3.62 11.88 6.38
CA ILE A 803 -5.01 11.46 6.24
C ILE A 803 -5.93 12.59 6.70
N ASP A 804 -5.70 13.12 7.90
CA ASP A 804 -6.65 14.04 8.52
C ASP A 804 -6.06 15.29 9.16
N GLY A 805 -4.77 15.58 8.93
CA GLY A 805 -4.14 16.83 9.33
C GLY A 805 -4.76 18.04 8.63
N ALA A 806 -4.47 19.24 9.13
CA ALA A 806 -4.97 20.50 8.59
C ALA A 806 -4.69 20.62 7.09
N CYS A 807 -3.47 20.30 6.66
CA CYS A 807 -3.08 20.32 5.25
C CYS A 807 -3.87 19.30 4.41
N ALA A 808 -4.00 18.05 4.88
CA ALA A 808 -4.73 17.00 4.16
C ALA A 808 -6.22 17.33 4.00
N ARG A 809 -6.87 17.83 5.07
CA ARG A 809 -8.28 18.25 5.03
C ARG A 809 -8.51 19.42 4.09
N PHE A 810 -7.60 20.40 4.08
CA PHE A 810 -7.65 21.51 3.14
C PHE A 810 -7.60 21.01 1.68
N LEU A 811 -6.60 20.17 1.35
CA LEU A 811 -6.46 19.63 -0.01
C LEU A 811 -7.68 18.81 -0.43
N GLN A 812 -8.27 18.05 0.50
CA GLN A 812 -9.48 17.27 0.23
C GLN A 812 -10.70 18.17 -0.06
N GLU A 813 -10.85 19.29 0.63
CA GLU A 813 -11.90 20.26 0.30
C GLU A 813 -11.60 21.03 -0.99
N LYS A 814 -10.33 21.31 -1.29
CA LYS A 814 -9.90 21.93 -2.56
C LYS A 814 -10.25 21.05 -3.77
N LYS A 815 -10.09 19.72 -3.65
CA LYS A 815 -10.55 18.75 -4.66
C LYS A 815 -12.04 18.90 -5.00
N LYS A 816 -12.87 19.22 -3.99
CA LYS A 816 -14.33 19.30 -4.14
C LYS A 816 -14.80 20.68 -4.60
N ARG A 817 -14.05 21.73 -4.26
CA ARG A 817 -14.50 23.13 -4.39
C ARG A 817 -13.33 24.01 -4.83
N ASN A 818 -13.51 24.71 -5.94
CA ASN A 818 -12.50 25.66 -6.44
C ASN A 818 -12.40 26.92 -5.58
N ASN A 819 -13.53 27.41 -5.07
CA ASN A 819 -13.65 28.66 -4.32
C ASN A 819 -13.65 28.40 -2.79
N ILE A 820 -12.45 28.22 -2.23
CA ILE A 820 -12.17 28.10 -0.79
C ILE A 820 -11.02 29.06 -0.42
N PRO A 821 -10.91 29.54 0.84
CA PRO A 821 -9.83 30.43 1.26
C PRO A 821 -8.47 29.79 0.98
N ASP A 822 -7.48 30.60 0.66
CA ASP A 822 -6.10 30.13 0.69
C ASP A 822 -5.65 29.91 2.14
N VAL A 823 -4.70 29.01 2.37
CA VAL A 823 -4.25 28.67 3.73
C VAL A 823 -2.73 28.53 3.81
N MET A 824 -2.20 28.79 5.00
CA MET A 824 -0.87 28.37 5.41
C MET A 824 -0.95 27.84 6.84
N PHE A 825 -0.47 26.62 7.06
CA PHE A 825 -0.50 25.97 8.37
C PHE A 825 0.92 25.64 8.81
N LEU A 826 1.33 26.05 10.02
CA LEU A 826 2.68 25.83 10.54
C LEU A 826 2.66 25.26 11.95
N GLN A 827 3.71 24.51 12.30
CA GLN A 827 3.94 24.07 13.68
C GLN A 827 4.52 25.23 14.49
N ALA A 828 3.80 25.67 15.54
CA ALA A 828 4.23 26.78 16.39
C ALA A 828 3.63 26.71 17.80
N ASN A 829 4.40 27.20 18.78
CA ASN A 829 3.91 27.40 20.14
C ASN A 829 3.43 28.85 20.33
N SER A 830 2.12 29.07 20.26
CA SER A 830 1.50 30.40 20.40
C SER A 830 1.65 31.04 21.80
N SER A 831 2.24 30.35 22.79
CA SER A 831 2.63 30.96 24.08
C SER A 831 4.01 31.65 24.05
N VAL A 832 4.68 31.61 22.91
CA VAL A 832 5.98 32.24 22.65
C VAL A 832 5.81 33.21 21.47
N ASN A 833 6.65 34.24 21.35
CA ASN A 833 6.43 35.30 20.37
C ASN A 833 6.54 34.79 18.92
N ILE A 834 5.56 35.17 18.09
CA ILE A 834 5.42 34.73 16.69
C ILE A 834 6.21 35.64 15.75
N ARG A 835 6.24 36.95 16.01
CA ARG A 835 6.87 37.94 15.12
C ARG A 835 8.39 37.85 15.12
N ASP A 836 9.02 37.64 16.28
CA ASP A 836 10.47 37.46 16.39
C ASP A 836 10.94 36.07 15.86
N GLY A 837 10.00 35.14 15.72
CA GLY A 837 10.19 33.79 15.20
C GLY A 837 10.57 32.74 16.25
N SER A 838 10.54 33.08 17.53
CA SER A 838 10.84 32.18 18.65
C SER A 838 9.77 31.10 18.87
N ALA A 839 8.55 31.33 18.40
CA ALA A 839 7.45 30.35 18.44
C ALA A 839 7.67 29.10 17.55
N PHE A 840 8.60 29.12 16.60
CA PHE A 840 8.76 28.06 15.58
C PHE A 840 9.90 27.11 15.91
N TYR A 841 9.61 25.81 15.83
CA TYR A 841 10.54 24.73 16.17
C TYR A 841 11.64 24.48 15.13
N ASN A 842 11.41 24.88 13.87
CA ASN A 842 12.37 24.69 12.78
C ASN A 842 12.57 25.97 11.95
N GLU A 843 13.70 26.03 11.25
CA GLU A 843 14.08 27.19 10.44
C GLU A 843 13.12 27.42 9.26
N LYS A 844 12.62 26.35 8.63
CA LYS A 844 11.71 26.42 7.48
C LYS A 844 10.43 27.18 7.86
N ASP A 845 9.76 26.79 8.94
CA ASP A 845 8.52 27.41 9.41
C ASP A 845 8.75 28.85 9.86
N ARG A 846 9.89 29.12 10.53
CA ARG A 846 10.31 30.47 10.90
C ARG A 846 10.43 31.39 9.68
N LEU A 847 11.09 30.91 8.61
CA LEU A 847 11.23 31.65 7.37
C LEU A 847 9.88 31.85 6.67
N ILE A 848 9.01 30.83 6.65
CA ILE A 848 7.66 30.96 6.09
C ILE A 848 6.86 32.03 6.84
N SER A 849 6.87 32.01 8.18
CA SER A 849 6.17 33.01 9.00
C SER A 849 6.65 34.43 8.68
N LYS A 850 7.98 34.66 8.66
CA LYS A 850 8.56 35.96 8.30
C LYS A 850 8.14 36.43 6.89
N MET A 851 7.97 35.50 5.94
CA MET A 851 7.44 35.81 4.61
C MET A 851 5.95 36.22 4.65
N ILE A 852 5.12 35.53 5.43
CA ILE A 852 3.69 35.86 5.58
C ILE A 852 3.51 37.25 6.20
N PHE A 853 4.30 37.59 7.21
CA PHE A 853 4.31 38.93 7.82
C PHE A 853 5.04 40.00 6.98
N GLY A 854 5.85 39.59 6.00
CA GLY A 854 6.61 40.50 5.15
C GLY A 854 7.81 41.14 5.85
N ASP A 855 8.33 40.49 6.90
CA ASP A 855 9.45 41.00 7.71
C ASP A 855 10.82 40.77 7.03
N ILE A 856 10.83 39.96 5.95
CA ILE A 856 12.01 39.71 5.11
C ILE A 856 11.70 39.98 3.63
N PRO A 857 12.70 40.24 2.77
CA PRO A 857 12.49 40.37 1.33
C PRO A 857 11.95 39.08 0.70
N LYS A 858 11.19 39.21 -0.40
CA LYS A 858 10.75 38.05 -1.18
C LYS A 858 11.96 37.25 -1.67
N LYS A 859 11.98 35.95 -1.40
CA LYS A 859 13.03 35.02 -1.86
C LYS A 859 12.46 34.03 -2.87
N GLU A 860 12.80 34.16 -4.15
CA GLU A 860 12.22 33.35 -5.24
C GLU A 860 12.47 31.84 -5.11
N SER A 861 13.47 31.42 -4.32
CA SER A 861 13.73 30.01 -4.03
C SER A 861 12.69 29.37 -3.10
N MET A 862 11.77 30.14 -2.53
CA MET A 862 10.70 29.64 -1.66
C MET A 862 9.57 29.01 -2.48
N GLY A 863 8.81 28.11 -1.86
CA GLY A 863 7.67 27.46 -2.50
C GLY A 863 6.64 28.47 -3.02
N LYS A 864 6.03 28.18 -4.18
CA LYS A 864 5.08 29.08 -4.85
C LYS A 864 3.90 29.46 -3.96
N GLY A 865 3.43 28.54 -3.11
CA GLY A 865 2.34 28.78 -2.17
C GLY A 865 2.72 29.83 -1.13
N VAL A 866 3.95 29.79 -0.61
CA VAL A 866 4.46 30.82 0.32
C VAL A 866 4.57 32.18 -0.39
N LEU A 867 5.13 32.20 -1.60
CA LEU A 867 5.31 33.43 -2.37
C LEU A 867 3.99 34.13 -2.71
N LYS A 868 2.93 33.35 -2.99
CA LYS A 868 1.56 33.83 -3.21
C LYS A 868 0.99 34.58 -2.01
N HIS A 869 1.44 34.26 -0.80
CA HIS A 869 0.92 34.80 0.47
C HIS A 869 1.88 35.78 1.17
N TYR A 870 2.95 36.18 0.50
CA TYR A 870 3.90 37.15 1.03
C TYR A 870 3.22 38.45 1.50
N GLY A 871 3.54 38.89 2.72
CA GLY A 871 3.09 40.16 3.29
C GLY A 871 1.59 40.22 3.60
N LYS A 872 0.84 39.11 3.51
CA LYS A 872 -0.60 39.07 3.84
C LYS A 872 -0.89 39.40 5.31
N GLY A 873 0.07 39.18 6.20
CA GLY A 873 0.01 39.52 7.61
C GLY A 873 0.67 40.85 7.97
N HIS A 874 1.25 41.59 7.02
CA HIS A 874 2.08 42.78 7.30
C HIS A 874 1.35 43.83 8.15
N SER A 875 0.15 44.23 7.73
CA SER A 875 -0.69 45.19 8.47
C SER A 875 -1.57 44.54 9.56
N GLY A 876 -1.35 43.26 9.88
CA GLY A 876 -2.21 42.47 10.76
C GLY A 876 -3.42 41.86 10.05
N PHE A 877 -4.00 40.85 10.68
CA PHE A 877 -5.16 40.09 10.22
C PHE A 877 -6.47 40.78 10.62
N ASN A 878 -7.54 40.59 9.85
CA ASN A 878 -8.87 41.09 10.20
C ASN A 878 -9.44 40.38 11.44
N ILE A 879 -9.14 39.09 11.57
CA ILE A 879 -9.74 38.23 12.60
C ILE A 879 -8.63 37.39 13.23
N ALA A 880 -8.61 37.33 14.55
CA ALA A 880 -7.87 36.35 15.32
C ALA A 880 -8.84 35.36 15.98
N SER A 881 -8.53 34.07 15.89
CA SER A 881 -9.35 32.97 16.42
C SER A 881 -8.56 32.12 17.41
N CYS A 882 -9.20 31.78 18.53
CA CYS A 882 -8.69 30.83 19.52
C CYS A 882 -9.86 30.05 20.15
N GLN A 883 -10.26 28.94 19.52
CA GLN A 883 -11.45 28.18 19.90
C GLN A 883 -11.11 26.99 20.80
N PHE A 884 -11.62 26.98 22.03
CA PHE A 884 -11.36 25.92 23.03
C PHE A 884 -9.87 25.70 23.34
N ALA A 885 -9.08 26.78 23.35
CA ALA A 885 -7.64 26.71 23.64
C ALA A 885 -7.12 27.87 24.52
N LEU A 886 -7.92 28.92 24.77
CA LEU A 886 -7.46 30.09 25.53
C LEU A 886 -6.97 29.72 26.94
N HIS A 887 -7.59 28.71 27.55
CA HIS A 887 -7.24 28.22 28.87
C HIS A 887 -5.79 27.73 28.99
N TYR A 888 -5.14 27.29 27.91
CA TYR A 888 -3.74 26.86 27.98
C TYR A 888 -2.79 28.03 28.26
N PHE A 889 -3.19 29.27 27.91
CA PHE A 889 -2.36 30.46 28.14
C PHE A 889 -2.50 31.04 29.55
N PHE A 890 -3.47 30.57 30.35
CA PHE A 890 -3.72 31.02 31.73
C PHE A 890 -2.85 30.31 32.78
N GLN A 891 -1.84 29.55 32.35
CA GLN A 891 -0.91 28.84 33.23
C GLN A 891 -0.13 29.78 34.17
N ASN A 892 0.41 30.87 33.62
CA ASN A 892 1.20 31.85 34.37
C ASN A 892 1.26 33.18 33.62
N LYS A 893 1.77 34.21 34.29
CA LYS A 893 1.88 35.58 33.80
C LYS A 893 2.68 35.70 32.50
N LYS A 894 3.79 34.98 32.37
CA LYS A 894 4.66 35.02 31.19
C LYS A 894 3.95 34.45 29.96
N THR A 895 3.36 33.26 30.09
CA THR A 895 2.60 32.60 29.03
C THR A 895 1.45 33.48 28.54
N LEU A 896 0.68 34.08 29.45
CA LEU A 896 -0.43 34.96 29.10
C LEU A 896 0.06 36.24 28.41
N SER A 897 1.08 36.91 28.94
CA SER A 897 1.60 38.16 28.38
C SER A 897 2.16 37.96 26.98
N ASN A 898 2.89 36.88 26.74
CA ASN A 898 3.38 36.53 25.39
C ASN A 898 2.22 36.28 24.41
N PHE A 899 1.17 35.57 24.84
CA PHE A 899 0.00 35.37 24.00
C PHE A 899 -0.73 36.68 23.69
N MET A 900 -0.85 37.59 24.66
CA MET A 900 -1.44 38.91 24.46
C MET A 900 -0.61 39.78 23.51
N LYS A 901 0.73 39.72 23.62
CA LYS A 901 1.65 40.37 22.67
C LYS A 901 1.47 39.81 21.26
N ASN A 902 1.41 38.48 21.10
CA ASN A 902 1.12 37.85 19.83
C ASN A 902 -0.19 38.33 19.22
N LEU A 903 -1.24 38.44 20.03
CA LEU A 903 -2.55 38.92 19.60
C LEU A 903 -2.48 40.37 19.14
N ALA A 904 -1.88 41.25 19.94
CA ALA A 904 -1.70 42.66 19.62
C ALA A 904 -0.86 42.87 18.37
N GLU A 905 0.22 42.12 18.18
CA GLU A 905 1.11 42.26 17.00
C GLU A 905 0.51 41.64 15.72
N SER A 906 -0.48 40.75 15.85
CA SER A 906 -1.07 40.03 14.72
C SER A 906 -2.40 40.59 14.24
N VAL A 907 -3.14 41.35 15.06
CA VAL A 907 -4.47 41.87 14.69
C VAL A 907 -4.38 43.34 14.28
N LYS A 908 -5.08 43.74 13.22
CA LYS A 908 -5.14 45.15 12.80
C LYS A 908 -6.14 45.97 13.63
N ILE A 909 -5.98 47.30 13.68
CA ILE A 909 -6.98 48.18 14.31
C ILE A 909 -8.34 48.00 13.62
N GLY A 910 -9.41 47.85 14.42
CA GLY A 910 -10.75 47.50 13.97
C GLY A 910 -10.96 46.01 13.65
N GLY A 911 -9.91 45.19 13.79
CA GLY A 911 -10.00 43.73 13.71
C GLY A 911 -10.59 43.11 14.99
N TYR A 912 -11.01 41.85 14.90
CA TYR A 912 -11.70 41.15 15.97
C TYR A 912 -10.91 39.95 16.50
N PHE A 913 -10.92 39.76 17.82
CA PHE A 913 -10.47 38.52 18.46
C PHE A 913 -11.67 37.73 18.97
N ILE A 914 -11.79 36.47 18.55
CA ILE A 914 -12.90 35.59 18.89
C ILE A 914 -12.42 34.29 19.50
N GLY A 915 -13.19 33.76 20.43
CA GLY A 915 -12.86 32.47 21.03
C GLY A 915 -13.94 31.92 21.95
N THR A 916 -13.67 30.72 22.43
CA THR A 916 -14.54 29.97 23.35
C THR A 916 -13.68 29.24 24.38
N CYS A 917 -14.12 29.22 25.63
CA CYS A 917 -13.49 28.43 26.69
C CYS A 917 -14.48 28.23 27.84
N TYR A 918 -14.10 27.43 28.84
CA TYR A 918 -14.85 27.34 30.08
C TYR A 918 -14.94 28.70 30.79
N ASP A 919 -16.05 28.92 31.47
CA ASP A 919 -16.24 29.95 32.47
C ASP A 919 -15.54 29.50 33.76
N GLY A 920 -14.34 30.06 34.00
CA GLY A 920 -13.50 29.66 35.12
C GLY A 920 -14.17 29.89 36.47
N THR A 921 -14.88 31.01 36.63
CA THR A 921 -15.61 31.32 37.87
C THR A 921 -16.72 30.32 38.14
N LYS A 922 -17.45 29.91 37.10
CA LYS A 922 -18.49 28.89 37.24
C LYS A 922 -17.93 27.52 37.58
N ILE A 923 -16.87 27.07 36.92
CA ILE A 923 -16.19 25.81 37.23
C ILE A 923 -15.62 25.84 38.66
N PHE A 924 -14.97 26.95 39.04
CA PHE A 924 -14.42 27.13 40.39
C PHE A 924 -15.50 26.98 41.47
N ASN A 925 -16.64 27.67 41.29
CA ASN A 925 -17.75 27.64 42.24
C ASN A 925 -18.37 26.23 42.35
N ASP A 926 -18.52 25.52 41.25
CA ASP A 926 -19.11 24.17 41.24
C ASP A 926 -18.15 23.10 41.80
N LEU A 927 -16.83 23.34 41.74
CA LEU A 927 -15.78 22.52 42.37
C LEU A 927 -15.44 22.95 43.81
N LYS A 928 -16.06 24.02 44.35
CA LYS A 928 -15.69 24.56 45.66
C LYS A 928 -15.79 23.51 46.79
N THR A 929 -16.76 22.61 46.71
CA THR A 929 -17.01 21.55 47.71
C THR A 929 -16.73 20.13 47.19
N LYS A 930 -16.08 19.99 46.02
CA LYS A 930 -15.90 18.70 45.34
C LYS A 930 -14.51 18.59 44.72
N GLU A 931 -13.91 17.41 44.83
CA GLU A 931 -12.63 17.09 44.17
C GLU A 931 -12.80 16.89 42.66
N ASN A 932 -13.94 16.38 42.21
CA ASN A 932 -14.25 16.22 40.80
C ASN A 932 -15.76 16.37 40.51
N MET A 933 -16.06 16.56 39.22
CA MET A 933 -17.41 16.56 38.68
C MET A 933 -17.44 15.76 37.38
N SER A 934 -18.25 14.70 37.36
CA SER A 934 -18.39 13.83 36.19
C SER A 934 -19.82 13.79 35.66
N VAL A 935 -19.94 13.46 34.37
CA VAL A 935 -21.22 13.29 33.67
C VAL A 935 -21.21 11.94 32.95
N MET A 936 -22.19 11.10 33.30
CA MET A 936 -22.40 9.77 32.71
C MET A 936 -23.61 9.79 31.76
N LYS A 937 -23.54 9.03 30.66
CA LYS A 937 -24.65 8.79 29.73
C LYS A 937 -24.62 7.32 29.31
N ASN A 938 -25.73 6.60 29.49
CA ASN A 938 -25.84 5.15 29.22
C ASN A 938 -24.72 4.32 29.87
N SER A 939 -24.47 4.55 31.17
CA SER A 939 -23.40 3.89 31.94
C SER A 939 -21.96 4.14 31.45
N ARG A 940 -21.74 5.09 30.54
CA ARG A 940 -20.41 5.52 30.08
C ARG A 940 -20.12 6.96 30.51
N LYS A 941 -18.88 7.23 30.95
CA LYS A 941 -18.39 8.57 31.25
C LYS A 941 -18.22 9.37 29.96
N ILE A 942 -18.86 10.53 29.87
CA ILE A 942 -18.76 11.40 28.68
C ILE A 942 -17.96 12.67 28.91
N TRP A 943 -17.83 13.10 30.17
CA TRP A 943 -17.09 14.27 30.58
C TRP A 943 -16.75 14.22 32.07
N GLU A 944 -15.57 14.69 32.45
CA GLU A 944 -15.15 14.84 33.84
C GLU A 944 -14.17 16.01 33.98
N VAL A 945 -14.28 16.74 35.08
CA VAL A 945 -13.31 17.76 35.48
C VAL A 945 -12.87 17.46 36.90
N THR A 946 -11.56 17.37 37.09
CA THR A 946 -10.91 17.15 38.38
C THR A 946 -10.16 18.40 38.80
N LYS A 947 -10.39 18.84 40.03
CA LYS A 947 -9.71 19.97 40.66
C LYS A 947 -8.25 19.62 40.90
N SER A 948 -7.32 20.53 40.56
CA SER A 948 -5.88 20.34 40.79
C SER A 948 -5.21 21.56 41.45
N TYR A 949 -6.01 22.39 42.13
CA TYR A 949 -5.56 23.57 42.89
C TYR A 949 -6.09 23.49 44.33
N SER A 950 -5.40 24.12 45.28
CA SER A 950 -5.79 24.13 46.70
C SER A 950 -6.50 25.41 47.16
N SER A 951 -6.38 26.51 46.41
CA SER A 951 -6.94 27.81 46.79
C SER A 951 -8.47 27.80 46.97
N GLU A 952 -8.95 28.50 48.00
CA GLU A 952 -10.38 28.66 48.33
C GLU A 952 -11.03 29.92 47.73
N THR A 953 -10.20 30.86 47.27
CA THR A 953 -10.62 32.09 46.60
C THR A 953 -10.20 32.10 45.14
N PHE A 954 -10.91 32.87 44.32
CA PHE A 954 -10.61 33.08 42.90
C PHE A 954 -10.88 34.54 42.58
N HIS A 955 -9.88 35.39 42.80
CA HIS A 955 -9.98 36.85 42.69
C HIS A 955 -9.93 37.32 41.23
N ASP A 956 -10.44 38.51 40.92
CA ASP A 956 -10.46 39.08 39.58
C ASP A 956 -9.16 39.85 39.25
N ASP A 957 -8.00 39.26 39.58
CA ASP A 957 -6.67 39.83 39.40
C ASP A 957 -5.63 38.78 38.96
N GLU A 958 -4.34 39.14 38.93
CA GLU A 958 -3.26 38.25 38.48
C GLU A 958 -3.14 36.96 39.32
N THR A 959 -3.65 36.96 40.55
CA THR A 959 -3.68 35.76 41.41
C THR A 959 -4.68 34.71 40.92
N SER A 960 -5.49 34.98 39.89
CA SER A 960 -6.35 34.01 39.21
C SER A 960 -5.63 33.09 38.23
N LEU A 961 -4.37 33.37 37.91
CA LEU A 961 -3.57 32.54 37.01
C LEU A 961 -3.08 31.25 37.68
N GLY A 962 -2.86 30.21 36.89
CA GLY A 962 -2.27 28.97 37.40
C GLY A 962 -3.23 28.13 38.24
N TYR A 963 -4.53 28.13 37.94
CA TYR A 963 -5.54 27.26 38.55
C TYR A 963 -5.80 26.05 37.66
N PRO A 964 -5.00 24.96 37.76
CA PRO A 964 -5.12 23.83 36.87
C PRO A 964 -6.36 22.97 37.17
N ILE A 965 -6.95 22.45 36.10
CA ILE A 965 -7.98 21.41 36.13
C ILE A 965 -7.62 20.32 35.13
N ASP A 966 -7.98 19.08 35.45
CA ASP A 966 -7.84 17.95 34.53
C ASP A 966 -9.19 17.65 33.88
N VAL A 967 -9.27 17.77 32.56
CA VAL A 967 -10.52 17.65 31.79
C VAL A 967 -10.48 16.40 30.93
N TYR A 968 -11.43 15.50 31.16
CA TYR A 968 -11.70 14.36 30.30
C TYR A 968 -12.92 14.63 29.41
N GLN A 969 -12.83 14.28 28.13
CA GLN A 969 -13.95 14.33 27.20
C GLN A 969 -13.97 13.10 26.28
N GLU A 970 -15.14 12.46 26.14
CA GLU A 970 -15.35 11.22 25.36
C GLU A 970 -14.73 11.25 23.96
N THR A 971 -14.86 12.39 23.27
CA THR A 971 -14.43 12.53 21.87
C THR A 971 -12.92 12.64 21.69
N ILE A 972 -12.22 13.01 22.76
CA ILE A 972 -10.75 13.09 22.81
C ILE A 972 -10.21 11.78 23.37
N ASN A 973 -10.95 11.19 24.31
CA ASN A 973 -10.62 9.95 25.01
C ASN A 973 -9.24 10.03 25.67
N LYS A 974 -8.93 11.19 26.25
CA LYS A 974 -7.75 11.46 27.08
C LYS A 974 -8.12 12.55 28.09
N THR A 975 -7.45 12.54 29.24
CA THR A 975 -7.52 13.62 30.22
C THR A 975 -6.44 14.66 29.88
N ILE A 976 -6.82 15.93 29.77
CA ILE A 976 -5.93 17.02 29.42
C ILE A 976 -5.92 18.06 30.54
N ARG A 977 -4.72 18.56 30.88
CA ARG A 977 -4.53 19.65 31.82
C ARG A 977 -4.91 20.99 31.17
N GLU A 978 -5.89 21.68 31.74
CA GLU A 978 -6.32 23.03 31.37
C GLU A 978 -6.19 23.98 32.59
N TYR A 979 -6.40 25.30 32.39
CA TYR A 979 -6.40 26.28 33.48
C TYR A 979 -7.69 27.10 33.48
N LEU A 980 -8.17 27.46 34.67
CA LEU A 980 -9.37 28.30 34.81
C LEU A 980 -9.15 29.70 34.25
N VAL A 981 -10.13 30.19 33.49
CA VAL A 981 -10.11 31.52 32.88
C VAL A 981 -11.04 32.45 33.66
N ASN A 982 -10.47 33.43 34.35
CA ASN A 982 -11.23 34.52 34.95
C ASN A 982 -11.52 35.59 33.87
N PHE A 983 -12.80 35.76 33.52
CA PHE A 983 -13.21 36.69 32.46
C PHE A 983 -13.05 38.17 32.83
N ASN A 984 -13.21 38.53 34.10
CA ASN A 984 -13.02 39.91 34.55
C ASN A 984 -11.54 40.31 34.43
N TYR A 985 -10.63 39.41 34.85
CA TYR A 985 -9.20 39.61 34.65
C TYR A 985 -8.82 39.60 33.16
N LEU A 986 -9.39 38.70 32.36
CA LEU A 986 -9.18 38.67 30.90
C LEU A 986 -9.54 40.02 30.26
N ILE A 987 -10.70 40.60 30.59
CA ILE A 987 -11.13 41.89 30.04
C ILE A 987 -10.11 42.98 30.38
N ARG A 988 -9.70 43.07 31.65
CA ARG A 988 -8.71 44.06 32.11
C ARG A 988 -7.38 43.94 31.37
N ILE A 989 -6.86 42.72 31.21
CA ILE A 989 -5.61 42.49 30.49
C ILE A 989 -5.77 42.81 29.00
N MET A 990 -6.89 42.45 28.37
CA MET A 990 -7.14 42.77 26.97
C MET A 990 -7.15 44.29 26.70
N GLU A 991 -7.68 45.08 27.64
CA GLU A 991 -7.66 46.55 27.57
C GLU A 991 -6.23 47.12 27.53
N ASN A 992 -5.33 46.59 28.35
CA ASN A 992 -3.91 46.98 28.35
C ASN A 992 -3.22 46.74 26.99
N TYR A 993 -3.70 45.75 26.23
CA TYR A 993 -3.16 45.39 24.91
C TYR A 993 -3.96 46.00 23.74
N GLY A 994 -4.81 46.99 24.02
CA GLY A 994 -5.52 47.77 23.00
C GLY A 994 -6.79 47.11 22.47
N PHE A 995 -7.41 46.22 23.25
CA PHE A 995 -8.68 45.55 22.92
C PHE A 995 -9.78 45.88 23.91
N ARG A 996 -11.03 45.91 23.46
CA ARG A 996 -12.21 45.95 24.33
C ARG A 996 -13.26 44.93 23.91
N PRO A 997 -14.12 44.45 24.82
CA PRO A 997 -15.31 43.71 24.41
C PRO A 997 -16.16 44.53 23.44
N ILE A 998 -16.81 43.86 22.48
CA ILE A 998 -17.80 44.54 21.63
C ILE A 998 -19.05 44.92 22.44
N THR A 999 -19.69 46.02 22.06
CA THR A 999 -20.92 46.47 22.71
C THR A 999 -22.11 45.59 22.33
N ASN A 1000 -23.22 45.70 23.07
CA ASN A 1000 -24.46 45.01 22.73
C ASN A 1000 -25.03 45.46 21.38
N GLU A 1001 -24.78 46.70 20.96
CA GLU A 1001 -25.20 47.21 19.65
C GLU A 1001 -24.36 46.59 18.53
N GLU A 1002 -23.03 46.55 18.69
CA GLU A 1002 -22.12 45.86 17.78
C GLU A 1002 -22.47 44.36 17.68
N SER A 1003 -22.80 43.72 18.81
CA SER A 1003 -23.23 42.32 18.86
C SER A 1003 -24.48 42.04 18.02
N ARG A 1004 -25.46 42.94 18.01
CA ARG A 1004 -26.68 42.78 17.20
C ARG A 1004 -26.37 42.77 15.71
N ALA A 1005 -25.39 43.57 15.26
CA ALA A 1005 -24.97 43.58 13.86
C ALA A 1005 -24.42 42.21 13.42
N PHE A 1006 -23.80 41.46 14.33
CA PHE A 1006 -23.29 40.10 14.10
C PHE A 1006 -24.34 39.00 14.34
N ARG A 1007 -25.61 39.38 14.56
CA ARG A 1007 -26.69 38.47 14.98
C ARG A 1007 -26.29 37.70 16.25
N LEU A 1008 -25.62 38.36 17.18
CA LEU A 1008 -25.34 37.87 18.53
C LEU A 1008 -26.11 38.72 19.55
N THR A 1009 -26.17 38.24 20.79
CA THR A 1009 -26.88 38.93 21.88
C THR A 1009 -25.96 39.83 22.68
N THR A 1010 -24.73 39.39 22.94
CA THR A 1010 -23.73 40.06 23.77
C THR A 1010 -22.33 39.80 23.22
N GLY A 1011 -21.34 40.62 23.60
CA GLY A 1011 -19.95 40.44 23.18
C GLY A 1011 -19.23 39.31 23.93
N ILE A 1012 -19.61 39.09 25.19
CA ILE A 1012 -19.21 37.94 26.00
C ILE A 1012 -20.49 37.30 26.52
N GLY A 1013 -20.62 35.97 26.39
CA GLY A 1013 -21.86 35.31 26.78
C GLY A 1013 -21.75 33.80 26.96
N ASN A 1014 -22.64 33.26 27.80
CA ASN A 1014 -22.74 31.83 27.99
C ASN A 1014 -23.40 31.14 26.79
N PHE A 1015 -22.97 29.92 26.49
CA PHE A 1015 -23.54 29.12 25.40
C PHE A 1015 -25.05 28.87 25.53
N LYS A 1016 -25.60 28.90 26.76
CA LYS A 1016 -27.04 28.84 27.00
C LYS A 1016 -27.80 29.93 26.24
N ILE A 1017 -27.26 31.14 26.18
CA ILE A 1017 -27.91 32.28 25.50
C ILE A 1017 -28.05 31.98 23.99
N LEU A 1018 -27.03 31.41 23.36
CA LEU A 1018 -27.08 31.02 21.96
C LEU A 1018 -28.01 29.82 21.71
N PHE A 1019 -28.12 28.91 22.67
CA PHE A 1019 -29.08 27.81 22.58
C PHE A 1019 -30.52 28.30 22.67
N ASP A 1020 -30.83 29.17 23.63
CA ASP A 1020 -32.17 29.74 23.80
C ASP A 1020 -32.57 30.54 22.56
N LYS A 1021 -31.64 31.36 22.04
CA LYS A 1021 -31.82 32.05 20.76
C LYS A 1021 -32.08 31.08 19.60
N LEU A 1022 -31.33 29.98 19.51
CA LEU A 1022 -31.54 28.97 18.46
C LEU A 1022 -32.96 28.36 18.53
N VAL A 1023 -33.48 28.13 19.74
CA VAL A 1023 -34.85 27.64 19.94
C VAL A 1023 -35.87 28.67 19.44
N GLU A 1024 -35.65 29.96 19.68
CA GLU A 1024 -36.50 31.03 19.17
C GLU A 1024 -36.41 31.18 17.64
N ASP A 1025 -35.21 31.17 17.09
CA ASP A 1025 -34.96 31.27 15.64
C ASP A 1025 -35.62 30.11 14.89
N LYS A 1026 -35.60 28.90 15.46
CA LYS A 1026 -36.33 27.72 14.96
C LYS A 1026 -37.85 27.94 14.94
N LYS A 1027 -38.42 28.59 15.97
CA LYS A 1027 -39.87 28.92 16.00
C LYS A 1027 -40.23 29.91 14.90
N ARG A 1028 -39.36 30.90 14.65
CA ARG A 1028 -39.56 31.93 13.61
C ARG A 1028 -39.31 31.42 12.20
N ASN A 1029 -38.32 30.55 12.04
CA ASN A 1029 -37.93 29.96 10.76
C ASN A 1029 -37.63 28.45 10.93
N PRO A 1030 -38.62 27.58 10.69
CA PRO A 1030 -38.44 26.13 10.79
C PRO A 1030 -37.33 25.56 9.88
N SER A 1031 -37.00 26.25 8.77
CA SER A 1031 -36.01 25.77 7.79
C SER A 1031 -34.56 25.75 8.32
N ILE A 1032 -34.27 26.44 9.43
CA ILE A 1032 -32.95 26.46 10.06
C ILE A 1032 -32.48 25.06 10.50
N GLU A 1033 -33.43 24.14 10.76
CA GLU A 1033 -33.14 22.76 11.16
C GLU A 1033 -32.21 22.02 10.17
N LYS A 1034 -32.30 22.34 8.88
CA LYS A 1034 -31.46 21.74 7.83
C LYS A 1034 -29.96 22.02 8.02
N TYR A 1035 -29.61 23.11 8.70
CA TYR A 1035 -28.24 23.60 8.81
C TYR A 1035 -27.59 23.31 10.17
N ILE A 1036 -28.40 23.13 11.22
CA ILE A 1036 -27.92 22.95 12.60
C ILE A 1036 -27.72 21.48 12.98
N GLY A 1037 -28.14 20.51 12.15
CA GLY A 1037 -27.97 19.09 12.47
C GLY A 1037 -28.73 18.69 13.74
N LYS A 1038 -28.09 17.96 14.66
CA LYS A 1038 -28.73 17.48 15.89
C LYS A 1038 -28.65 18.48 17.06
N SER A 1039 -28.27 19.74 16.85
CA SER A 1039 -28.06 20.72 17.94
C SER A 1039 -29.22 20.83 18.92
N LEU A 1040 -30.48 20.84 18.44
CA LEU A 1040 -31.66 20.94 19.31
C LEU A 1040 -31.97 19.66 20.10
N LYS A 1041 -31.29 18.54 19.79
CA LYS A 1041 -31.46 17.23 20.43
C LYS A 1041 -30.43 16.98 21.54
N MET A 1042 -29.71 17.99 22.02
CA MET A 1042 -28.80 17.85 23.16
C MET A 1042 -29.56 17.35 24.39
N SER A 1043 -29.09 16.24 24.98
CA SER A 1043 -29.65 15.72 26.22
C SER A 1043 -29.39 16.69 27.40
N PRO A 1044 -30.07 16.52 28.56
CA PRO A 1044 -29.78 17.31 29.76
C PRO A 1044 -28.30 17.24 30.17
N GLN A 1045 -27.67 16.07 30.05
CA GLN A 1045 -26.25 15.84 30.30
C GLN A 1045 -25.36 16.65 29.34
N GLU A 1046 -25.66 16.62 28.03
CA GLU A 1046 -24.94 17.41 27.03
C GLU A 1046 -25.11 18.91 27.25
N LYS A 1047 -26.32 19.37 27.57
CA LYS A 1047 -26.58 20.79 27.90
C LYS A 1047 -25.76 21.23 29.11
N LYS A 1048 -25.69 20.40 30.17
CA LYS A 1048 -24.88 20.68 31.35
C LYS A 1048 -23.42 20.95 30.99
N ILE A 1049 -22.81 20.06 30.20
CA ILE A 1049 -21.42 20.22 29.73
C ILE A 1049 -21.26 21.48 28.87
N SER A 1050 -22.18 21.69 27.92
CA SER A 1050 -22.15 22.83 27.00
C SER A 1050 -22.20 24.17 27.73
N TYR A 1051 -23.05 24.29 28.75
CA TYR A 1051 -23.31 25.55 29.45
C TYR A 1051 -22.23 25.94 30.47
N TYR A 1052 -21.15 25.19 30.60
CA TYR A 1052 -19.93 25.68 31.24
C TYR A 1052 -19.08 26.57 30.33
N ASN A 1053 -19.41 26.65 29.03
CA ASN A 1053 -18.61 27.42 28.08
C ASN A 1053 -19.18 28.81 27.84
N ASN A 1054 -18.28 29.78 27.75
CA ASN A 1054 -18.54 31.12 27.29
C ASN A 1054 -17.90 31.34 25.91
N TYR A 1055 -18.53 32.21 25.12
CA TYR A 1055 -17.92 32.80 23.94
C TYR A 1055 -17.54 34.25 24.24
N PHE A 1056 -16.57 34.78 23.49
CA PHE A 1056 -16.16 36.18 23.60
C PHE A 1056 -15.76 36.75 22.24
N ILE A 1057 -15.96 38.06 22.09
CA ILE A 1057 -15.56 38.87 20.94
C ILE A 1057 -14.98 40.19 21.47
N PHE A 1058 -13.72 40.42 21.16
CA PHE A 1058 -13.03 41.68 21.40
C PHE A 1058 -12.74 42.39 20.07
N VAL A 1059 -12.75 43.70 20.07
CA VAL A 1059 -12.32 44.53 18.94
C VAL A 1059 -11.05 45.28 19.30
N LYS A 1060 -10.09 45.34 18.38
CA LYS A 1060 -8.86 46.10 18.56
C LYS A 1060 -9.10 47.58 18.31
N THR A 1061 -8.84 48.43 19.30
CA THR A 1061 -9.08 49.88 19.23
C THR A 1061 -7.81 50.70 19.11
N SER A 1062 -6.67 50.19 19.56
CA SER A 1062 -5.37 50.88 19.51
C SER A 1062 -4.22 49.89 19.36
N ASN A 1063 -3.04 50.39 19.00
CA ASN A 1063 -1.79 49.65 19.11
C ASN A 1063 -1.10 50.09 20.41
N PRO A 1064 -0.82 49.18 21.35
CA PRO A 1064 0.01 49.51 22.51
C PRO A 1064 1.47 49.76 22.08
N GLU A 1065 2.14 50.70 22.74
CA GLU A 1065 3.60 50.84 22.65
C GLU A 1065 4.24 49.90 23.68
N PHE A 1066 5.06 48.95 23.22
CA PHE A 1066 5.74 48.00 24.10
C PHE A 1066 7.14 48.50 24.45
N SER A 1067 7.38 48.79 25.72
CA SER A 1067 8.70 49.11 26.28
C SER A 1067 9.38 47.85 26.85
N ILE A 1068 10.69 47.92 27.10
CA ILE A 1068 11.47 46.81 27.70
C ILE A 1068 11.00 46.52 29.15
N GLU A 1069 10.41 47.50 29.85
CA GLU A 1069 9.85 47.32 31.20
C GLU A 1069 8.53 46.53 31.22
N ASP A 1070 7.80 46.48 30.09
CA ASP A 1070 6.52 45.77 29.97
C ASP A 1070 6.67 44.24 29.95
N GLU A 1071 7.88 43.72 29.68
CA GLU A 1071 8.19 42.29 29.81
C GLU A 1071 8.23 41.82 31.28
N ILE A 1072 8.37 42.75 32.23
CA ILE A 1072 8.50 42.49 33.67
C ILE A 1072 7.19 42.80 34.41
N ASN A 1073 6.39 43.77 33.94
CA ASN A 1073 5.11 44.12 34.56
C ASN A 1073 3.99 44.51 33.55
N PRO A 1074 3.12 43.57 33.14
CA PRO A 1074 2.06 43.77 32.14
C PRO A 1074 0.90 44.69 32.59
N GLU A 1075 0.91 45.16 33.85
CA GLU A 1075 -0.04 46.18 34.33
C GLU A 1075 0.39 47.62 33.99
N LYS A 1076 1.57 47.84 33.40
CA LYS A 1076 2.12 49.18 33.11
C LYS A 1076 2.19 49.56 31.62
N VAL A 1077 1.54 48.82 30.73
CA VAL A 1077 1.50 49.16 29.30
C VAL A 1077 0.79 50.51 29.10
N SER A 1078 1.52 51.54 28.65
CA SER A 1078 0.95 52.86 28.42
C SER A 1078 0.13 52.89 27.12
N VAL A 1079 -1.18 53.16 27.24
CA VAL A 1079 -2.08 53.31 26.09
C VAL A 1079 -2.34 54.80 25.82
N PRO A 1080 -2.23 55.32 24.57
CA PRO A 1080 -2.64 56.68 24.25
C PRO A 1080 -4.15 56.88 24.44
N ALA A 1081 -4.58 58.07 24.88
CA ALA A 1081 -5.98 58.39 25.18
C ALA A 1081 -6.94 58.16 23.99
N PRO A 1082 -8.18 57.69 24.23
CA PRO A 1082 -9.15 57.42 23.17
C PRO A 1082 -9.62 58.71 22.45
N ILE A 1083 -9.65 58.67 21.12
CA ILE A 1083 -10.21 59.75 20.28
C ILE A 1083 -11.73 59.79 20.48
N THR A 1084 -12.25 60.90 20.99
CA THR A 1084 -13.68 61.14 21.19
C THR A 1084 -14.35 61.43 19.83
N MET A 1085 -15.34 60.63 19.44
CA MET A 1085 -16.19 60.94 18.28
C MET A 1085 -17.19 62.05 18.64
N ILE A 1086 -17.07 63.20 17.96
CA ILE A 1086 -18.01 64.32 18.05
C ILE A 1086 -19.33 63.92 17.36
N ALA A 1087 -20.44 64.05 18.08
CA ALA A 1087 -21.79 63.79 17.60
C ALA A 1087 -22.19 64.75 16.46
N GLN A 1088 -22.65 64.18 15.35
CA GLN A 1088 -23.27 64.92 14.25
C GLN A 1088 -24.68 65.39 14.66
N LYS A 1089 -24.90 66.71 14.61
CA LYS A 1089 -26.26 67.31 14.61
C LYS A 1089 -26.87 67.17 13.22
N GLU A 1090 -28.13 66.73 13.18
CA GLU A 1090 -28.97 66.72 11.98
C GLU A 1090 -29.17 68.13 11.39
N PRO A 1091 -29.24 68.29 10.06
CA PRO A 1091 -29.70 69.53 9.44
C PRO A 1091 -31.17 69.41 8.97
N ILE A 1092 -31.94 70.44 9.34
CA ILE A 1092 -33.28 70.73 8.82
C ILE A 1092 -33.16 71.40 7.45
N LEU A 1093 -34.11 71.04 6.57
CA LEU A 1093 -34.33 71.55 5.22
C LEU A 1093 -34.49 73.08 5.16
N SER A 1094 -33.80 73.74 4.23
CA SER A 1094 -34.33 74.89 3.48
C SER A 1094 -33.55 75.10 2.18
N SER A 1095 -34.29 75.36 1.10
CA SER A 1095 -33.79 75.74 -0.23
C SER A 1095 -33.42 77.25 -0.23
N PRO A 1096 -32.55 77.73 -1.13
CA PRO A 1096 -33.01 78.21 -2.44
C PRO A 1096 -32.01 78.16 -3.63
N THR A 1097 -32.61 78.40 -4.79
CA THR A 1097 -32.23 78.72 -6.18
C THR A 1097 -30.90 79.41 -6.56
N LEU A 1098 -30.38 78.95 -7.71
CA LEU A 1098 -29.82 79.63 -8.91
C LEU A 1098 -28.67 80.65 -8.80
N ALA A 1099 -27.52 80.28 -9.40
CA ALA A 1099 -26.82 81.06 -10.45
C ALA A 1099 -25.75 80.21 -11.18
N VAL A 1100 -25.64 80.42 -12.50
CA VAL A 1100 -24.69 79.87 -13.50
C VAL A 1100 -24.05 81.10 -14.20
N PRO A 1101 -22.97 81.11 -15.04
CA PRO A 1101 -21.83 80.23 -15.43
C PRO A 1101 -20.46 80.97 -15.17
N PRO A 1102 -19.26 80.72 -15.80
CA PRO A 1102 -18.85 79.89 -16.97
C PRO A 1102 -17.64 78.94 -16.78
N LYS A 1103 -17.67 77.74 -17.38
CA LYS A 1103 -17.15 77.33 -18.72
C LYS A 1103 -15.64 77.54 -18.91
N GLU A 1104 -14.91 76.42 -18.97
CA GLU A 1104 -13.76 76.25 -19.87
C GLU A 1104 -13.72 74.80 -20.40
N GLN A 1105 -13.56 74.70 -21.72
CA GLN A 1105 -13.28 73.52 -22.55
C GLN A 1105 -11.83 73.04 -22.24
N GLU A 1106 -11.27 71.88 -22.57
CA GLU A 1106 -11.35 70.91 -23.68
C GLU A 1106 -10.30 69.83 -23.25
N LYS A 1107 -10.40 68.52 -23.48
CA LYS A 1107 -10.10 67.84 -24.75
C LYS A 1107 -10.42 66.35 -24.63
N GLN A 1108 -10.97 65.84 -25.73
CA GLN A 1108 -11.12 64.43 -26.05
C GLN A 1108 -9.78 63.79 -26.44
N THR A 1109 -9.60 62.51 -26.10
CA THR A 1109 -8.90 61.57 -26.98
C THR A 1109 -9.67 60.25 -27.03
N VAL A 1110 -10.15 59.95 -28.24
CA VAL A 1110 -10.76 58.69 -28.66
C VAL A 1110 -9.68 57.85 -29.33
N ALA A 1111 -9.57 56.56 -28.98
CA ALA A 1111 -8.92 55.56 -29.83
C ALA A 1111 -9.77 54.28 -29.95
N LYS A 1112 -9.92 53.86 -31.22
CA LYS A 1112 -10.84 52.90 -31.84
C LYS A 1112 -10.60 51.41 -31.49
N LYS A 1113 -11.70 50.71 -31.22
CA LYS A 1113 -12.31 49.54 -31.94
C LYS A 1113 -11.46 48.46 -32.67
N ARG A 1114 -11.99 47.23 -32.53
CA ARG A 1114 -11.97 45.96 -33.34
C ARG A 1114 -10.87 44.94 -32.97
N ALA A 1115 -11.12 43.63 -32.88
CA ALA A 1115 -12.06 42.79 -33.66
C ALA A 1115 -12.58 41.53 -32.92
N LYS A 1116 -13.78 41.08 -33.33
CA LYS A 1116 -14.37 39.74 -33.12
C LYS A 1116 -13.82 38.74 -34.15
N LYS A 1117 -13.66 37.47 -33.77
CA LYS A 1117 -13.86 36.25 -34.61
C LYS A 1117 -14.07 35.05 -33.67
N ILE A 1118 -15.31 34.57 -33.49
CA ILE A 1118 -16.04 33.52 -34.22
C ILE A 1118 -15.68 32.08 -33.78
N ARG A 1119 -16.72 31.42 -33.25
CA ARG A 1119 -16.88 29.98 -32.94
C ARG A 1119 -16.66 29.09 -34.16
N LEU A 1120 -16.11 27.89 -33.94
CA LEU A 1120 -16.40 26.73 -34.78
C LEU A 1120 -16.90 25.58 -33.91
N VAL A 1121 -18.12 25.16 -34.23
CA VAL A 1121 -18.80 23.95 -33.78
C VAL A 1121 -18.44 22.84 -34.75
N LYS A 1122 -18.07 21.65 -34.26
CA LYS A 1122 -18.35 20.39 -34.96
C LYS A 1122 -18.73 19.31 -33.96
N LYS A 1123 -19.79 18.59 -34.32
CA LYS A 1123 -20.40 17.41 -33.70
C LYS A 1123 -20.43 16.32 -34.80
N PRO A 1124 -20.91 15.10 -34.51
CA PRO A 1124 -20.15 13.87 -34.23
C PRO A 1124 -20.00 12.93 -35.44
N ASN A 1125 -19.20 11.87 -35.27
CA ASN A 1125 -19.41 10.51 -35.78
C ASN A 1125 -18.80 9.52 -34.79
#